data_AF-A0A4Y7RQM8-F1
#
_entry.id   AF-A0A4Y7RQM8-F1
#
_cell.length_a   1.000
_cell.length_b   1.000
_cell.length_c   1.000
_cell.angle_alpha   90.00
_cell.angle_beta   90.00
_cell.angle_gamma   90.00
#
_symmetry.space_group_name_H-M   'P 1'
#
loop_
_entity.id
_entity.type
_entity.pdbx_description
1 polymer ?
#
loop_
_entity_poly.entity_id
_entity_poly.type
_entity_poly.pdbx_seq_one_letter_code
_entity_poly.pdbx_strand_id
1 'polypeptide(L)'
;MKKCTIRFFTVLILAVTLSFCFINTSFALEPISILVNNEKISSDVPPLIEQGRVLVPMRCIFEALGADVSWNSENQTILAKKGDISVSLTIGSKVAFKNNQEIALDVPPFITDGRTMVPVRFVSECLGYSVKWEAEKNTVNITTAADIVLAASDTPEDLKKSATHICSGANDQVQIQAAVAAAAGGKCLILPGTYNKDSSAGVAVQSNTEIEISRGAIINQNKLDADCSIFKNTDQVNGNTNIKIHGEGVLNGNRQKSTAGNQYAVDFVKVKGGLVECYIDNFRTLEARLRESDAVVRNLRFYNMPKDEYVLIEFLSADSSGFTTINQANTTWSIETANPCHDASYIKIAVNKGQQGGVEFDKLSDTEQSLDLRYKMFSFWMRIEGLTSDKDLSTVLDAVKLGFHGEKGYPAQDFMLTAMYSRNSTVWVRLIGVPSANNESMLARTMSRVKYISLRVDAAQTGELPGPLTVDFDDLSLIPIKDGGKVCFSFDDGYSTWGKIGDILTEYGYKGCFNIVTGGYNNGEHKTYSDLLPVYKKLALAGHEIGSHSHSHSVDRQSLFSELIKSKEILQRDGLGDIRFFAYPGGSSLWLGDMVAAAHEVYSGCRATAKNITTQGEIKPLFSTVAITLDNSMEKIKAQIAWAVNNHENVALYAHTLDGVDCSEVRLREVCDFLHDMGIPVVTYSEMFPENMYPEPDWRAAEKKYLQGE
;
A
#
# COMPACT_ATOMS: atom_id res chain seq x y z
N MET A 1 -27.21 95.42 -26.23
CA MET A 1 -28.23 94.43 -25.86
C MET A 1 -28.16 93.09 -26.62
N LYS A 2 -27.63 93.02 -27.86
CA LYS A 2 -27.64 91.77 -28.66
C LYS A 2 -26.62 90.67 -28.28
N LYS A 3 -25.61 90.96 -27.44
CA LYS A 3 -24.58 89.97 -27.04
C LYS A 3 -24.88 89.22 -25.72
N CYS A 4 -25.77 89.73 -24.86
CA CYS A 4 -26.17 89.04 -23.61
C CYS A 4 -27.25 87.98 -23.83
N THR A 5 -28.17 88.20 -24.78
CA THR A 5 -29.30 87.28 -25.02
C THR A 5 -28.86 85.97 -25.67
N ILE A 6 -27.80 85.98 -26.48
CA ILE A 6 -27.27 84.78 -27.15
C ILE A 6 -26.56 83.85 -26.16
N ARG A 7 -25.82 84.40 -25.17
CA ARG A 7 -25.13 83.61 -24.13
C ARG A 7 -26.10 82.96 -23.15
N PHE A 8 -27.24 83.59 -22.87
CA PHE A 8 -28.29 82.98 -22.03
C PHE A 8 -28.98 81.80 -22.73
N PHE A 9 -29.21 81.92 -24.05
CA PHE A 9 -29.81 80.83 -24.84
C PHE A 9 -28.86 79.63 -25.03
N THR A 10 -27.54 79.86 -25.09
CA THR A 10 -26.58 78.74 -25.19
C THR A 10 -26.43 77.96 -23.90
N VAL A 11 -26.46 78.63 -22.74
CA VAL A 11 -26.40 77.98 -21.42
C VAL A 11 -27.70 77.23 -21.12
N LEU A 12 -28.86 77.74 -21.56
CA LEU A 12 -30.15 77.06 -21.39
C LEU A 12 -30.25 75.81 -22.28
N ILE A 13 -29.77 75.85 -23.52
CA ILE A 13 -29.72 74.67 -24.40
C ILE A 13 -28.75 73.62 -23.87
N LEU A 14 -27.61 74.02 -23.29
CA LEU A 14 -26.64 73.10 -22.68
C LEU A 14 -27.16 72.47 -21.37
N ALA A 15 -27.97 73.19 -20.59
CA ALA A 15 -28.61 72.67 -19.38
C ALA A 15 -29.80 71.73 -19.67
N VAL A 16 -30.53 71.97 -20.76
CA VAL A 16 -31.64 71.11 -21.21
C VAL A 16 -31.12 69.85 -21.91
N THR A 17 -29.98 69.91 -22.62
CA THR A 17 -29.33 68.70 -23.17
C THR A 17 -28.61 67.86 -22.12
N LEU A 18 -28.10 68.45 -21.03
CA LEU A 18 -27.59 67.68 -19.87
C LEU A 18 -28.69 67.01 -19.05
N SER A 19 -29.92 67.56 -19.03
CA SER A 19 -31.07 66.94 -18.34
C SER A 19 -31.72 65.79 -19.10
N PHE A 20 -31.47 65.65 -20.41
CA PHE A 20 -32.05 64.58 -21.24
C PHE A 20 -31.18 63.31 -21.32
N CYS A 21 -30.02 63.27 -20.66
CA CYS A 21 -29.08 62.14 -20.70
C CYS A 21 -29.13 61.19 -19.49
N PHE A 22 -30.08 61.36 -18.57
CA PHE A 22 -30.29 60.41 -17.46
C PHE A 22 -31.63 59.68 -17.59
N ILE A 23 -31.84 59.01 -18.73
CA ILE A 23 -32.75 57.86 -18.72
C ILE A 23 -31.94 56.72 -18.10
N ASN A 24 -32.04 56.59 -16.77
CA ASN A 24 -31.66 55.34 -16.11
C ASN A 24 -32.63 54.27 -16.64
N THR A 25 -32.23 53.56 -17.68
CA THR A 25 -32.86 52.30 -18.04
C THR A 25 -32.54 51.34 -16.90
N SER A 26 -33.46 51.27 -15.93
CA SER A 26 -33.50 50.17 -14.98
C SER A 26 -33.85 48.93 -15.80
N PHE A 27 -32.82 48.18 -16.21
CA PHE A 27 -33.01 46.81 -16.63
C PHE A 27 -33.44 46.05 -15.38
N ALA A 28 -34.75 45.87 -15.20
CA ALA A 28 -35.25 44.87 -14.27
C ALA A 28 -34.72 43.51 -14.75
N LEU A 29 -33.78 42.94 -13.99
CA LEU A 29 -33.34 41.56 -14.21
C LEU A 29 -34.59 40.68 -14.22
N GLU A 30 -34.75 39.87 -15.28
CA GLU A 30 -35.88 38.96 -15.34
C GLU A 30 -35.88 38.03 -14.10
N PRO A 31 -37.04 37.77 -13.50
CA PRO A 31 -37.13 36.92 -12.31
C PRO A 31 -36.57 35.53 -12.61
N ILE A 32 -35.78 35.00 -11.67
CA ILE A 32 -35.21 33.67 -11.81
C ILE A 32 -36.32 32.62 -11.77
N SER A 33 -36.39 31.76 -12.78
CA SER A 33 -37.34 30.65 -12.85
C SER A 33 -36.72 29.35 -12.35
N ILE A 34 -37.51 28.51 -11.68
CA ILE A 34 -37.13 27.15 -11.29
C ILE A 34 -37.97 26.16 -12.11
N LEU A 35 -37.31 25.18 -12.72
CA LEU A 35 -37.96 24.01 -13.30
C LEU A 35 -37.47 22.74 -12.62
N VAL A 36 -38.40 21.82 -12.36
CA VAL A 36 -38.12 20.45 -11.92
C VAL A 36 -38.66 19.53 -13.01
N ASN A 37 -37.82 18.67 -13.58
CA ASN A 37 -38.19 17.77 -14.68
C ASN A 37 -38.86 18.50 -15.86
N ASN A 38 -38.35 19.68 -16.22
CA ASN A 38 -38.89 20.60 -17.23
C ASN A 38 -40.26 21.22 -16.91
N GLU A 39 -40.80 21.02 -15.70
CA GLU A 39 -42.01 21.69 -15.25
C GLU A 39 -41.67 22.89 -14.37
N LYS A 40 -42.22 24.06 -14.71
CA LYS A 40 -42.00 25.29 -13.95
C LYS A 40 -42.71 25.21 -12.60
N ILE A 41 -41.97 25.43 -11.53
CA ILE A 41 -42.52 25.46 -10.18
C ILE A 41 -42.75 26.91 -9.75
N SER A 42 -43.92 27.17 -9.17
CA SER A 42 -44.23 28.46 -8.57
C SER A 42 -43.66 28.53 -7.16
N SER A 43 -42.96 29.63 -6.87
CA SER A 43 -42.50 29.95 -5.52
C SER A 43 -43.05 31.31 -5.12
N ASP A 44 -43.45 31.43 -3.86
CA ASP A 44 -43.98 32.66 -3.28
C ASP A 44 -42.89 33.69 -2.95
N VAL A 45 -41.66 33.22 -2.74
CA VAL A 45 -40.45 34.05 -2.69
C VAL A 45 -39.60 33.73 -3.93
N PRO A 46 -39.18 34.72 -4.73
CA PRO A 46 -38.36 34.46 -5.91
C PRO A 46 -36.95 34.01 -5.51
N PRO A 47 -36.29 33.16 -6.33
CA PRO A 47 -34.86 32.93 -6.19
C PRO A 47 -34.09 34.24 -6.39
N LEU A 48 -32.93 34.34 -5.76
CA LEU A 48 -32.09 35.54 -5.80
C LEU A 48 -30.62 35.16 -5.98
N ILE A 49 -29.80 36.14 -6.37
CA ILE A 49 -28.35 35.96 -6.43
C ILE A 49 -27.74 36.69 -5.23
N GLU A 50 -27.08 35.94 -4.35
CA GLU A 50 -26.35 36.49 -3.20
C GLU A 50 -24.91 35.98 -3.27
N GLN A 51 -23.93 36.88 -3.13
CA GLN A 51 -22.50 36.54 -3.18
C GLN A 51 -22.09 35.71 -4.42
N GLY A 52 -22.73 35.97 -5.57
CA GLY A 52 -22.45 35.27 -6.82
C GLY A 52 -23.01 33.84 -6.89
N ARG A 53 -23.86 33.43 -5.93
CA ARG A 53 -24.56 32.15 -5.93
C ARG A 53 -26.06 32.37 -6.12
N VAL A 54 -26.72 31.50 -6.88
CA VAL A 54 -28.19 31.48 -6.94
C VAL A 54 -28.71 30.78 -5.69
N LEU A 55 -29.54 31.47 -4.92
CA LEU A 55 -30.24 30.93 -3.78
C LEU A 55 -31.70 30.70 -4.12
N VAL A 56 -32.22 29.58 -3.64
CA VAL A 56 -33.56 29.11 -3.92
C VAL A 56 -34.31 28.80 -2.63
N PRO A 57 -35.65 28.96 -2.60
CA PRO A 57 -36.46 28.58 -1.46
C PRO A 57 -36.43 27.06 -1.25
N MET A 58 -35.83 26.64 -0.15
CA MET A 58 -35.54 25.22 0.09
C MET A 58 -36.81 24.37 0.11
N ARG A 59 -37.82 24.79 0.88
CA ARG A 59 -39.06 24.03 1.08
C ARG A 59 -39.76 23.72 -0.24
N CYS A 60 -39.94 24.75 -1.08
CA CYS A 60 -40.60 24.63 -2.38
C CYS A 60 -39.96 23.55 -3.25
N ILE A 61 -38.63 23.53 -3.34
CA ILE A 61 -37.90 22.56 -4.15
C ILE A 61 -37.92 21.17 -3.52
N PHE A 62 -37.66 21.06 -2.22
CA PHE A 62 -37.58 19.76 -1.54
C PHE A 62 -38.95 19.07 -1.54
N GLU A 63 -40.04 19.79 -1.27
CA GLU A 63 -41.41 19.24 -1.30
C GLU A 63 -41.84 18.89 -2.72
N ALA A 64 -41.50 19.69 -3.73
CA ALA A 64 -41.75 19.34 -5.14
C ALA A 64 -41.00 18.08 -5.57
N LEU A 65 -39.86 17.80 -4.95
CA LEU A 65 -39.11 16.58 -5.13
C LEU A 65 -39.58 15.46 -4.17
N GLY A 66 -40.68 15.63 -3.45
CA GLY A 66 -41.27 14.60 -2.58
C GLY A 66 -40.55 14.37 -1.26
N ALA A 67 -39.84 15.38 -0.74
CA ALA A 67 -39.25 15.36 0.60
C ALA A 67 -40.16 16.08 1.60
N ASP A 68 -40.27 15.54 2.82
CA ASP A 68 -40.95 16.18 3.94
C ASP A 68 -40.01 17.17 4.64
N VAL A 69 -40.41 18.44 4.74
CA VAL A 69 -39.58 19.50 5.33
C VAL A 69 -40.18 20.00 6.64
N SER A 70 -39.42 19.91 7.72
CA SER A 70 -39.80 20.37 9.06
C SER A 70 -38.87 21.48 9.55
N TRP A 71 -39.42 22.40 10.35
CA TRP A 71 -38.69 23.52 10.94
C TRP A 71 -38.78 23.44 12.46
N ASN A 72 -37.63 23.54 13.12
CA ASN A 72 -37.53 23.70 14.56
C ASN A 72 -37.13 25.15 14.87
N SER A 73 -38.06 25.91 15.44
CA SER A 73 -37.86 27.31 15.77
C SER A 73 -36.94 27.54 16.97
N GLU A 74 -36.84 26.58 17.90
CA GLU A 74 -36.02 26.72 19.11
C GLU A 74 -34.53 26.73 18.76
N ASN A 75 -34.13 25.82 17.87
CA ASN A 75 -32.72 25.64 17.48
C ASN A 75 -32.39 26.22 16.11
N GLN A 76 -33.37 26.87 15.46
CA GLN A 76 -33.26 27.40 14.10
C GLN A 76 -32.76 26.37 13.07
N THR A 77 -33.28 25.14 13.17
CA THR A 77 -32.86 23.98 12.37
C THR A 77 -33.97 23.55 11.42
N ILE A 78 -33.63 23.28 10.16
CA ILE A 78 -34.49 22.63 9.17
C ILE A 78 -34.07 21.16 9.09
N LEU A 79 -35.05 20.26 9.09
CA LEU A 79 -34.87 18.84 8.82
C LEU A 79 -35.75 18.43 7.63
N ALA A 80 -35.12 17.98 6.55
CA ALA A 80 -35.80 17.45 5.37
C ALA A 80 -35.55 15.95 5.22
N LYS A 81 -36.59 15.16 4.95
CA LYS A 81 -36.51 13.70 4.81
C LYS A 81 -37.12 13.23 3.49
N LYS A 82 -36.44 12.31 2.81
CA LYS A 82 -36.95 11.61 1.62
C LYS A 82 -36.38 10.19 1.58
N GLY A 83 -37.22 9.18 1.81
CA GLY A 83 -36.73 7.80 1.93
C GLY A 83 -35.63 7.69 2.99
N ASP A 84 -34.47 7.17 2.61
CA ASP A 84 -33.28 7.02 3.46
C ASP A 84 -32.39 8.27 3.53
N ILE A 85 -32.81 9.37 2.89
CA ILE A 85 -32.08 10.64 2.92
C ILE A 85 -32.67 11.53 4.02
N SER A 86 -31.81 11.96 4.94
CA SER A 86 -32.09 12.92 6.00
C SER A 86 -31.11 14.09 5.90
N VAL A 87 -31.62 15.28 5.65
CA VAL A 87 -30.85 16.51 5.50
C VAL A 87 -31.17 17.44 6.65
N SER A 88 -30.17 17.87 7.41
CA SER A 88 -30.33 18.88 8.46
C SER A 88 -29.44 20.09 8.22
N LEU A 89 -30.00 21.29 8.34
CA LEU A 89 -29.22 22.52 8.30
C LEU A 89 -29.68 23.51 9.38
N THR A 90 -28.77 24.39 9.76
CA THR A 90 -29.03 25.41 10.77
C THR A 90 -28.84 26.78 10.15
N ILE A 91 -29.77 27.70 10.40
CA ILE A 91 -29.70 29.08 9.87
C ILE A 91 -28.38 29.74 10.30
N GLY A 92 -27.71 30.41 9.36
CA GLY A 92 -26.43 31.06 9.59
C GLY A 92 -25.21 30.12 9.59
N SER A 93 -25.39 28.80 9.63
CA SER A 93 -24.29 27.84 9.59
C SER A 93 -23.79 27.63 8.15
N LYS A 94 -22.47 27.62 7.94
CA LYS A 94 -21.87 27.18 6.67
C LYS A 94 -21.75 25.65 6.56
N VAL A 95 -22.21 24.91 7.57
CA VAL A 95 -22.21 23.45 7.59
C VAL A 95 -23.64 22.95 7.71
N ALA A 96 -24.00 22.04 6.81
CA ALA A 96 -25.21 21.23 6.84
C ALA A 96 -24.83 19.75 6.92
N PHE A 97 -25.81 18.87 7.13
CA PHE A 97 -25.57 17.43 7.20
C PHE A 97 -26.53 16.68 6.28
N LYS A 98 -26.04 15.64 5.60
CA LYS A 98 -26.83 14.62 4.88
C LYS A 98 -26.48 13.26 5.46
N ASN A 99 -27.45 12.55 6.03
CA ASN A 99 -27.24 11.25 6.67
C ASN A 99 -26.06 11.28 7.67
N ASN A 100 -25.97 12.34 8.46
CA ASN A 100 -24.90 12.65 9.42
C ASN A 100 -23.51 12.96 8.81
N GLN A 101 -23.38 13.04 7.49
CA GLN A 101 -22.16 13.53 6.82
C GLN A 101 -22.22 15.03 6.60
N GLU A 102 -21.13 15.74 6.92
CA GLU A 102 -21.03 17.19 6.74
C GLU A 102 -21.01 17.61 5.26
N ILE A 103 -21.76 18.67 4.94
CA ILE A 103 -21.80 19.35 3.65
C ILE A 103 -21.49 20.82 3.89
N ALA A 104 -20.43 21.32 3.25
CA ALA A 104 -20.07 22.73 3.31
C ALA A 104 -20.94 23.58 2.36
N LEU A 105 -21.44 24.70 2.84
CA LEU A 105 -22.25 25.65 2.08
C LEU A 105 -21.43 26.86 1.65
N ASP A 106 -21.51 27.19 0.35
CA ASP A 106 -20.89 28.40 -0.22
C ASP A 106 -21.43 29.68 0.45
N VAL A 107 -22.74 29.74 0.67
CA VAL A 107 -23.45 30.83 1.35
C VAL A 107 -24.29 30.23 2.48
N PRO A 108 -24.20 30.72 3.72
CA PRO A 108 -24.99 30.20 4.83
C PRO A 108 -26.49 30.41 4.56
N PRO A 109 -27.35 29.48 4.99
CA PRO A 109 -28.78 29.58 4.78
C PRO A 109 -29.34 30.70 5.65
N PHE A 110 -30.23 31.50 5.08
CA PHE A 110 -30.88 32.61 5.78
C PHE A 110 -32.37 32.65 5.48
N ILE A 111 -33.11 33.39 6.29
CA ILE A 111 -34.55 33.58 6.11
C ILE A 111 -34.79 34.95 5.50
N THR A 112 -35.49 35.00 4.37
CA THR A 112 -36.04 36.24 3.79
C THR A 112 -37.51 36.02 3.48
N ASP A 113 -38.34 37.01 3.76
CA ASP A 113 -39.80 36.94 3.52
C ASP A 113 -40.46 35.66 4.06
N GLY A 114 -39.97 35.16 5.19
CA GLY A 114 -40.46 33.94 5.83
C GLY A 114 -40.11 32.63 5.12
N ARG A 115 -39.15 32.63 4.18
CA ARG A 115 -38.63 31.44 3.50
C ARG A 115 -37.14 31.26 3.73
N THR A 116 -36.73 30.00 3.94
CA THR A 116 -35.31 29.63 4.03
C THR A 116 -34.71 29.55 2.62
N MET A 117 -33.68 30.35 2.40
CA MET A 117 -32.92 30.41 1.15
C MET A 117 -31.65 29.58 1.29
N VAL A 118 -31.41 28.69 0.33
CA VAL A 118 -30.21 27.84 0.28
C VAL A 118 -29.52 27.94 -1.08
N PRO A 119 -28.19 27.78 -1.16
CA PRO A 119 -27.49 27.69 -2.44
C PRO A 119 -28.07 26.57 -3.31
N VAL A 120 -28.28 26.82 -4.61
CA VAL A 120 -28.87 25.81 -5.51
C VAL A 120 -28.07 24.51 -5.58
N ARG A 121 -26.73 24.59 -5.45
CA ARG A 121 -25.83 23.43 -5.41
C ARG A 121 -26.13 22.50 -4.23
N PHE A 122 -26.51 23.06 -3.07
CA PHE A 122 -26.85 22.28 -1.89
C PHE A 122 -28.00 21.29 -2.16
N VAL A 123 -28.97 21.70 -2.98
CA VAL A 123 -30.07 20.82 -3.40
C VAL A 123 -29.55 19.57 -4.12
N SER A 124 -28.60 19.74 -5.05
CA SER A 124 -27.99 18.65 -5.82
C SER A 124 -27.23 17.67 -4.92
N GLU A 125 -26.40 18.21 -4.02
CA GLU A 125 -25.58 17.39 -3.11
C GLU A 125 -26.44 16.61 -2.10
N CYS A 126 -27.53 17.23 -1.63
CA CYS A 126 -28.44 16.62 -0.67
C CYS A 126 -29.28 15.49 -1.26
N LEU A 127 -29.95 15.73 -2.39
CA LEU A 127 -30.97 14.82 -2.90
C LEU A 127 -30.48 13.92 -4.05
N GLY A 128 -29.24 14.12 -4.52
CA GLY A 128 -28.65 13.32 -5.60
C GLY A 128 -29.17 13.68 -7.00
N TYR A 129 -29.83 14.83 -7.15
CA TYR A 129 -30.36 15.29 -8.43
C TYR A 129 -29.38 16.17 -9.20
N SER A 130 -29.51 16.17 -10.53
CA SER A 130 -28.79 17.12 -11.36
C SER A 130 -29.43 18.51 -11.24
N VAL A 131 -28.59 19.52 -11.01
CA VAL A 131 -28.99 20.92 -10.93
C VAL A 131 -28.11 21.73 -11.88
N LYS A 132 -28.73 22.49 -12.77
CA LYS A 132 -28.05 23.35 -13.75
C LYS A 132 -28.60 24.77 -13.70
N TRP A 133 -27.70 25.74 -13.62
CA TRP A 133 -28.02 27.15 -13.79
C TRP A 133 -27.82 27.56 -15.25
N GLU A 134 -28.88 28.06 -15.90
CA GLU A 134 -28.87 28.59 -17.26
C GLU A 134 -28.96 30.12 -17.20
N ALA A 135 -27.79 30.76 -17.08
CA ALA A 135 -27.67 32.21 -16.92
C ALA A 135 -28.37 32.99 -18.04
N GLU A 136 -28.28 32.53 -19.29
CA GLU A 136 -28.91 33.17 -20.46
C GLU A 136 -30.44 33.21 -20.37
N LYS A 137 -31.04 32.26 -19.63
CA LYS A 137 -32.49 32.12 -19.46
C LYS A 137 -32.96 32.48 -18.05
N ASN A 138 -32.06 32.97 -17.19
CA ASN A 138 -32.29 33.14 -15.75
C ASN A 138 -33.03 31.94 -15.13
N THR A 139 -32.59 30.72 -15.44
CA THR A 139 -33.34 29.51 -15.14
C THR A 139 -32.51 28.48 -14.36
N VAL A 140 -33.04 28.01 -13.24
CA VAL A 140 -32.55 26.83 -12.52
C VAL A 140 -33.31 25.59 -13.01
N ASN A 141 -32.61 24.63 -13.60
CA ASN A 141 -33.14 23.35 -14.02
C ASN A 141 -32.71 22.25 -13.04
N ILE A 142 -33.68 21.54 -12.48
CA ILE A 142 -33.48 20.39 -11.60
C ILE A 142 -34.03 19.16 -12.30
N THR A 143 -33.23 18.11 -12.46
CA THR A 143 -33.65 16.87 -13.13
C THR A 143 -33.45 15.68 -12.20
N THR A 144 -34.48 14.85 -12.05
CA THR A 144 -34.41 13.64 -11.21
C THR A 144 -33.58 12.55 -11.87
N ALA A 145 -32.81 11.83 -11.07
CA ALA A 145 -31.99 10.69 -11.49
C ALA A 145 -32.84 9.58 -12.12
N ALA A 146 -32.30 8.92 -13.15
CA ALA A 146 -32.89 7.75 -13.79
C ALA A 146 -31.82 6.69 -14.07
N ASP A 147 -32.22 5.42 -14.06
CA ASP A 147 -31.37 4.32 -14.50
C ASP A 147 -31.53 4.14 -16.02
N ILE A 148 -30.45 4.40 -16.75
CA ILE A 148 -30.39 4.35 -18.20
C ILE A 148 -29.56 3.15 -18.62
N VAL A 149 -30.06 2.39 -19.59
CA VAL A 149 -29.34 1.25 -20.16
C VAL A 149 -28.94 1.59 -21.61
N LEU A 150 -27.66 1.48 -21.93
CA LEU A 150 -27.09 1.76 -23.24
C LEU A 150 -26.54 0.47 -23.86
N ALA A 151 -27.03 0.11 -25.05
CA ALA A 151 -26.54 -1.03 -25.83
C ALA A 151 -25.72 -0.59 -27.05
N ALA A 152 -24.72 -1.38 -27.42
CA ALA A 152 -24.04 -1.29 -28.70
C ALA A 152 -24.86 -1.94 -29.81
N SER A 153 -24.51 -1.67 -31.07
CA SER A 153 -25.14 -2.32 -32.22
C SER A 153 -24.85 -3.82 -32.29
N ASP A 154 -23.76 -4.29 -31.68
CA ASP A 154 -23.33 -5.69 -31.60
C ASP A 154 -23.65 -6.36 -30.24
N THR A 155 -24.32 -5.66 -29.32
CA THR A 155 -24.82 -6.26 -28.07
C THR A 155 -25.77 -7.42 -28.35
N PRO A 156 -25.75 -8.52 -27.56
CA PRO A 156 -26.72 -9.62 -27.67
C PRO A 156 -28.19 -9.15 -27.66
N GLU A 157 -29.02 -9.71 -28.54
CA GLU A 157 -30.41 -9.28 -28.78
C GLU A 157 -31.32 -9.41 -27.55
N ASP A 158 -31.04 -10.36 -26.66
CA ASP A 158 -31.72 -10.51 -25.38
C ASP A 158 -31.46 -9.33 -24.44
N LEU A 159 -30.22 -8.82 -24.40
CA LEU A 159 -29.83 -7.67 -23.58
C LEU A 159 -30.28 -6.33 -24.19
N LYS A 160 -30.30 -6.22 -25.52
CA LYS A 160 -30.77 -5.01 -26.23
C LYS A 160 -32.21 -4.63 -25.91
N LYS A 161 -33.07 -5.60 -25.54
CA LYS A 161 -34.49 -5.33 -25.23
C LYS A 161 -34.70 -4.40 -24.04
N SER A 162 -33.75 -4.39 -23.09
CA SER A 162 -33.78 -3.48 -21.94
C SER A 162 -33.13 -2.12 -22.20
N ALA A 163 -32.54 -1.91 -23.38
CA ALA A 163 -31.79 -0.70 -23.68
C ALA A 163 -32.71 0.50 -23.90
N THR A 164 -32.46 1.57 -23.16
CA THR A 164 -33.07 2.89 -23.37
C THR A 164 -32.49 3.59 -24.60
N HIS A 165 -31.22 3.33 -24.88
CA HIS A 165 -30.49 3.87 -26.03
C HIS A 165 -29.72 2.76 -26.73
N ILE A 166 -29.69 2.80 -28.06
CA ILE A 166 -28.92 1.86 -28.89
C ILE A 166 -27.98 2.65 -29.79
N CYS A 167 -26.69 2.35 -29.67
CA CYS A 167 -25.61 2.91 -30.48
C CYS A 167 -25.62 2.34 -31.90
N SER A 168 -25.12 3.11 -32.86
CA SER A 168 -25.05 2.72 -34.27
C SER A 168 -23.81 1.89 -34.62
N GLY A 169 -22.80 1.86 -33.76
CA GLY A 169 -21.47 1.30 -34.04
C GLY A 169 -20.54 2.28 -34.76
N ALA A 170 -20.97 3.54 -34.90
CA ALA A 170 -20.21 4.64 -35.49
C ALA A 170 -20.74 5.95 -34.90
N ASN A 171 -19.84 6.86 -34.56
CA ASN A 171 -20.15 8.12 -33.86
C ASN A 171 -20.97 7.93 -32.57
N ASP A 172 -20.72 6.84 -31.85
CA ASP A 172 -21.54 6.42 -30.70
C ASP A 172 -21.46 7.41 -29.53
N GLN A 173 -20.51 8.35 -29.54
CA GLN A 173 -20.44 9.42 -28.56
C GLN A 173 -21.74 10.22 -28.41
N VAL A 174 -22.56 10.32 -29.48
CA VAL A 174 -23.81 11.07 -29.43
C VAL A 174 -24.82 10.32 -28.54
N GLN A 175 -24.97 9.02 -28.74
CA GLN A 175 -25.88 8.17 -27.99
C GLN A 175 -25.35 7.93 -26.56
N ILE A 176 -24.03 7.76 -26.38
CA ILE A 176 -23.41 7.68 -25.05
C ILE A 176 -23.66 8.99 -24.29
N GLN A 177 -23.45 10.15 -24.92
CA GLN A 177 -23.71 11.44 -24.28
C GLN A 177 -25.18 11.64 -23.93
N ALA A 178 -26.10 11.23 -24.80
CA ALA A 178 -27.53 11.28 -24.55
C ALA A 178 -27.93 10.39 -23.36
N ALA A 179 -27.41 9.16 -23.31
CA ALA A 179 -27.66 8.23 -22.21
C ALA A 179 -27.11 8.74 -20.87
N VAL A 180 -25.86 9.20 -20.84
CA VAL A 180 -25.23 9.77 -19.64
C VAL A 180 -25.94 11.04 -19.18
N ALA A 181 -26.39 11.88 -20.10
CA ALA A 181 -27.17 13.08 -19.76
C ALA A 181 -28.56 12.70 -19.20
N ALA A 182 -29.24 11.74 -19.82
CA ALA A 182 -30.55 11.25 -19.41
C ALA A 182 -30.55 10.58 -18.03
N ALA A 183 -29.40 10.03 -17.60
CA ALA A 183 -29.26 9.48 -16.26
C ALA A 183 -29.41 10.56 -15.17
N ALA A 184 -29.14 11.84 -15.47
CA ALA A 184 -29.47 12.99 -14.61
C ALA A 184 -29.00 12.88 -13.14
N GLY A 185 -27.84 12.27 -12.87
CA GLY A 185 -27.35 11.99 -11.51
C GLY A 185 -27.74 10.59 -10.97
N GLY A 186 -28.26 9.73 -11.84
CA GLY A 186 -28.50 8.30 -11.62
C GLY A 186 -27.44 7.43 -12.29
N LYS A 187 -27.82 6.18 -12.61
CA LYS A 187 -26.91 5.19 -13.18
C LYS A 187 -27.08 5.08 -14.69
N CYS A 188 -25.97 5.02 -15.42
CA CYS A 188 -25.90 4.65 -16.83
C CYS A 188 -25.17 3.31 -16.94
N LEU A 189 -25.91 2.22 -17.21
CA LEU A 189 -25.36 0.90 -17.45
C LEU A 189 -25.01 0.75 -18.94
N ILE A 190 -23.74 0.50 -19.24
CA ILE A 190 -23.24 0.22 -20.58
C ILE A 190 -23.13 -1.30 -20.72
N LEU A 191 -23.91 -1.88 -21.63
CA LEU A 191 -23.99 -3.33 -21.85
C LEU A 191 -22.78 -3.88 -22.63
N PRO A 192 -22.56 -5.20 -22.66
CA PRO A 192 -21.50 -5.81 -23.46
C PRO A 192 -21.64 -5.49 -24.95
N GLY A 193 -20.51 -5.22 -25.62
CA GLY A 193 -20.49 -4.79 -27.03
C GLY A 193 -19.43 -3.72 -27.32
N THR A 194 -19.30 -3.35 -28.58
CA THR A 194 -18.28 -2.42 -29.08
C THR A 194 -18.89 -1.05 -29.35
N TYR A 195 -18.36 -0.03 -28.67
CA TYR A 195 -18.77 1.36 -28.80
C TYR A 195 -17.66 2.18 -29.46
N ASN A 196 -17.97 2.91 -30.51
CA ASN A 196 -17.00 3.67 -31.31
C ASN A 196 -17.18 5.17 -31.11
N LYS A 197 -16.27 5.77 -30.33
CA LYS A 197 -16.20 7.22 -30.13
C LYS A 197 -15.28 7.85 -31.16
N ASP A 198 -15.89 8.46 -32.16
CA ASP A 198 -15.22 9.07 -33.33
C ASP A 198 -15.10 10.60 -33.21
N SER A 199 -15.16 11.13 -31.98
CA SER A 199 -14.95 12.55 -31.65
C SER A 199 -13.79 12.74 -30.67
N SER A 200 -13.08 13.87 -30.77
CA SER A 200 -12.06 14.27 -29.79
C SER A 200 -12.67 14.76 -28.47
N ALA A 201 -13.89 15.30 -28.50
CA ALA A 201 -14.58 15.78 -27.30
C ALA A 201 -14.96 14.61 -26.37
N GLY A 202 -14.61 14.70 -25.08
CA GLY A 202 -15.04 13.73 -24.07
C GLY A 202 -16.54 13.76 -23.80
N VAL A 203 -17.10 12.59 -23.45
CA VAL A 203 -18.46 12.45 -22.93
C VAL A 203 -18.53 13.15 -21.58
N ALA A 204 -19.36 14.17 -21.50
CA ALA A 204 -19.52 15.00 -20.32
C ALA A 204 -20.41 14.31 -19.28
N VAL A 205 -19.86 14.12 -18.09
CA VAL A 205 -20.48 13.45 -16.94
C VAL A 205 -20.79 14.48 -15.85
N GLN A 206 -22.04 14.49 -15.37
CA GLN A 206 -22.53 15.43 -14.36
C GLN A 206 -22.39 14.86 -12.95
N SER A 207 -22.59 15.70 -11.94
CA SER A 207 -22.52 15.29 -10.54
C SER A 207 -23.46 14.14 -10.20
N ASN A 208 -23.04 13.31 -9.25
CA ASN A 208 -23.75 12.11 -8.77
C ASN A 208 -24.01 11.02 -9.82
N THR A 209 -23.48 11.15 -11.04
CA THR A 209 -23.71 10.16 -12.09
C THR A 209 -22.78 8.97 -11.92
N GLU A 210 -23.36 7.78 -12.01
CA GLU A 210 -22.65 6.51 -12.02
C GLU A 210 -22.68 5.91 -13.41
N ILE A 211 -21.52 5.57 -13.96
CA ILE A 211 -21.37 4.87 -15.22
C ILE A 211 -20.80 3.49 -14.91
N GLU A 212 -21.61 2.45 -15.08
CA GLU A 212 -21.17 1.06 -14.95
C GLU A 212 -20.92 0.47 -16.33
N ILE A 213 -19.71 -0.02 -16.57
CA ILE A 213 -19.28 -0.58 -17.84
C ILE A 213 -19.23 -2.11 -17.68
N SER A 214 -20.19 -2.81 -18.29
CA SER A 214 -20.33 -4.26 -18.14
C SER A 214 -19.13 -5.01 -18.71
N ARG A 215 -18.87 -6.21 -18.15
CA ARG A 215 -17.87 -7.14 -18.70
C ARG A 215 -18.11 -7.39 -20.19
N GLY A 216 -17.06 -7.25 -21.00
CA GLY A 216 -17.15 -7.44 -22.45
C GLY A 216 -17.65 -6.22 -23.22
N ALA A 217 -17.94 -5.10 -22.55
CA ALA A 217 -18.10 -3.82 -23.22
C ALA A 217 -16.72 -3.20 -23.52
N ILE A 218 -16.56 -2.62 -24.71
CA ILE A 218 -15.33 -1.95 -25.14
C ILE A 218 -15.68 -0.59 -25.72
N ILE A 219 -15.17 0.49 -25.13
CA ILE A 219 -15.36 1.86 -25.62
C ILE A 219 -14.08 2.33 -26.30
N ASN A 220 -14.10 2.42 -27.62
CA ASN A 220 -12.96 2.82 -28.44
C ASN A 220 -12.92 4.33 -28.66
N GLN A 221 -11.81 4.98 -28.31
CA GLN A 221 -11.46 6.34 -28.72
C GLN A 221 -10.82 6.30 -30.13
N ASN A 222 -11.61 6.46 -31.18
CA ASN A 222 -11.15 6.33 -32.57
C ASN A 222 -10.64 7.65 -33.19
N LYS A 223 -11.00 8.80 -32.62
CA LYS A 223 -10.63 10.12 -33.16
C LYS A 223 -9.46 10.72 -32.39
N LEU A 224 -8.33 10.87 -33.08
CA LEU A 224 -6.99 10.97 -32.47
C LEU A 224 -6.12 12.04 -33.16
N ASP A 225 -6.73 13.14 -33.59
CA ASP A 225 -6.08 14.27 -34.26
C ASP A 225 -5.87 15.49 -33.34
N ALA A 226 -6.30 15.41 -32.08
CA ALA A 226 -6.15 16.44 -31.06
C ALA A 226 -6.18 15.80 -29.66
N ASP A 227 -5.96 16.62 -28.62
CA ASP A 227 -6.20 16.22 -27.23
C ASP A 227 -7.64 15.71 -27.08
N CYS A 228 -7.80 14.48 -26.60
CA CYS A 228 -9.10 13.83 -26.49
C CYS A 228 -9.23 12.99 -25.22
N SER A 229 -10.46 12.87 -24.71
CA SER A 229 -10.77 11.96 -23.62
C SER A 229 -11.99 11.09 -23.93
N ILE A 230 -12.14 9.93 -23.31
CA ILE A 230 -13.42 9.19 -23.37
C ILE A 230 -14.44 9.92 -22.50
N PHE A 231 -14.15 10.10 -21.20
CA PHE A 231 -15.01 10.83 -20.27
C PHE A 231 -14.38 12.13 -19.79
N LYS A 232 -15.22 13.11 -19.44
CA LYS A 232 -14.83 14.35 -18.75
C LYS A 232 -15.97 14.81 -17.84
N ASN A 233 -15.69 15.62 -16.83
CA ASN A 233 -16.76 16.20 -16.03
C ASN A 233 -17.39 17.44 -16.72
N THR A 234 -18.69 17.66 -16.51
CA THR A 234 -19.46 18.74 -17.17
C THR A 234 -19.03 20.16 -16.78
N ASP A 235 -18.72 20.41 -15.51
CA ASP A 235 -18.29 21.71 -14.98
C ASP A 235 -16.82 21.64 -14.56
N GLN A 236 -15.92 21.94 -15.50
CA GLN A 236 -14.49 22.01 -15.23
C GLN A 236 -14.05 23.33 -14.58
N VAL A 237 -14.94 24.32 -14.45
CA VAL A 237 -14.61 25.64 -13.86
C VAL A 237 -14.78 25.60 -12.35
N ASN A 238 -15.93 25.11 -11.87
CA ASN A 238 -16.24 24.99 -10.46
C ASN A 238 -16.12 23.58 -9.92
N GLY A 239 -16.04 22.57 -10.80
CA GLY A 239 -16.02 21.17 -10.41
C GLY A 239 -17.38 20.50 -10.37
N ASN A 240 -17.37 19.17 -10.33
CA ASN A 240 -18.54 18.32 -10.09
C ASN A 240 -18.30 17.46 -8.85
N THR A 241 -19.35 16.99 -8.17
CA THR A 241 -19.23 16.05 -7.05
C THR A 241 -19.64 14.62 -7.41
N ASN A 242 -19.02 13.63 -6.77
CA ASN A 242 -19.43 12.22 -6.74
C ASN A 242 -19.69 11.60 -8.12
N ILE A 243 -18.73 11.72 -9.04
CA ILE A 243 -18.78 11.03 -10.34
C ILE A 243 -18.17 9.63 -10.19
N LYS A 244 -18.87 8.60 -10.65
CA LYS A 244 -18.35 7.21 -10.63
C LYS A 244 -18.29 6.64 -12.04
N ILE A 245 -17.15 6.07 -12.41
CA ILE A 245 -16.95 5.28 -13.63
C ILE A 245 -16.34 3.96 -13.17
N HIS A 246 -17.10 2.87 -13.26
CA HIS A 246 -16.62 1.58 -12.77
C HIS A 246 -17.09 0.39 -13.61
N GLY A 247 -16.54 -0.79 -13.37
CA GLY A 247 -16.99 -2.06 -13.96
C GLY A 247 -15.89 -2.83 -14.67
N GLU A 248 -16.28 -3.95 -15.28
CA GLU A 248 -15.36 -4.90 -15.94
C GLU A 248 -15.19 -4.68 -17.45
N GLY A 249 -15.74 -3.60 -18.00
CA GLY A 249 -15.53 -3.21 -19.39
C GLY A 249 -14.24 -2.43 -19.61
N VAL A 250 -13.86 -2.28 -20.89
CA VAL A 250 -12.59 -1.70 -21.34
C VAL A 250 -12.78 -0.33 -21.94
N LEU A 251 -12.04 0.65 -21.42
CA LEU A 251 -11.78 1.94 -22.05
C LEU A 251 -10.55 1.79 -22.95
N ASN A 252 -10.74 1.88 -24.25
CA ASN A 252 -9.70 1.61 -25.24
C ASN A 252 -9.29 2.90 -25.97
N GLY A 253 -8.06 3.37 -25.76
CA GLY A 253 -7.51 4.56 -26.41
C GLY A 253 -7.24 4.39 -27.91
N ASN A 254 -7.28 3.14 -28.41
CA ASN A 254 -7.06 2.77 -29.81
C ASN A 254 -5.79 3.39 -30.42
N ARG A 255 -4.69 3.41 -29.65
CA ARG A 255 -3.34 3.89 -29.98
C ARG A 255 -2.91 3.60 -31.42
N GLN A 256 -3.22 2.41 -31.93
CA GLN A 256 -2.78 1.97 -33.27
C GLN A 256 -3.30 2.89 -34.39
N LYS A 257 -4.36 3.68 -34.14
CA LYS A 257 -4.92 4.64 -35.10
C LYS A 257 -4.44 6.08 -34.88
N SER A 258 -3.61 6.35 -33.86
CA SER A 258 -3.27 7.71 -33.41
C SER A 258 -2.12 8.34 -34.21
N THR A 259 -2.28 9.59 -34.62
CA THR A 259 -1.22 10.36 -35.31
C THR A 259 -0.77 11.61 -34.57
N ALA A 260 -1.58 12.22 -33.68
CA ALA A 260 -1.18 13.34 -32.81
C ALA A 260 -2.05 13.53 -31.55
N GLY A 261 -1.61 14.35 -30.58
CA GLY A 261 -2.39 14.79 -29.41
C GLY A 261 -2.37 13.84 -28.20
N ASN A 262 -2.70 14.37 -27.01
CA ASN A 262 -2.82 13.59 -25.78
C ASN A 262 -4.17 12.85 -25.72
N GLN A 263 -4.20 11.66 -25.10
CA GLN A 263 -5.40 10.82 -25.05
C GLN A 263 -5.63 10.33 -23.65
N TYR A 264 -6.85 10.51 -23.15
CA TYR A 264 -7.22 10.20 -21.77
C TYR A 264 -8.45 9.27 -21.71
N ALA A 265 -8.46 8.28 -20.83
CA ALA A 265 -9.68 7.55 -20.52
C ALA A 265 -10.66 8.49 -19.78
N VAL A 266 -10.14 9.25 -18.82
CA VAL A 266 -10.90 10.27 -18.08
C VAL A 266 -10.12 11.59 -18.02
N ASP A 267 -10.85 12.71 -18.13
CA ASP A 267 -10.32 14.07 -17.95
C ASP A 267 -11.19 14.85 -16.95
N PHE A 268 -10.83 14.80 -15.68
CA PHE A 268 -11.56 15.45 -14.61
C PHE A 268 -10.83 16.70 -14.09
N VAL A 269 -11.62 17.73 -13.79
CA VAL A 269 -11.17 19.00 -13.24
C VAL A 269 -12.07 19.37 -12.07
N LYS A 270 -11.48 19.64 -10.90
CA LYS A 270 -12.17 20.05 -9.67
C LYS A 270 -13.24 19.06 -9.19
N VAL A 271 -13.11 17.77 -9.49
CA VAL A 271 -14.09 16.76 -9.06
C VAL A 271 -13.93 16.45 -7.57
N LYS A 272 -15.02 16.55 -6.81
CA LYS A 272 -15.11 16.34 -5.36
C LYS A 272 -15.86 15.06 -4.98
N GLY A 273 -15.17 14.03 -4.48
CA GLY A 273 -15.67 12.68 -4.32
C GLY A 273 -15.90 12.00 -5.67
N GLY A 274 -15.75 10.68 -5.72
CA GLY A 274 -15.95 9.91 -6.94
C GLY A 274 -15.09 8.66 -6.98
N LEU A 275 -15.28 7.85 -8.03
CA LEU A 275 -14.55 6.60 -8.25
C LEU A 275 -14.22 6.42 -9.74
N VAL A 276 -13.00 6.02 -10.06
CA VAL A 276 -12.64 5.48 -11.38
C VAL A 276 -12.03 4.09 -11.18
N GLU A 277 -12.73 3.07 -11.66
CA GLU A 277 -12.41 1.64 -11.49
C GLU A 277 -12.79 0.82 -12.72
N CYS A 278 -11.94 0.77 -13.75
CA CYS A 278 -12.21 0.00 -14.95
C CYS A 278 -10.92 -0.46 -15.65
N TYR A 279 -11.08 -1.30 -16.68
CA TYR A 279 -9.96 -1.66 -17.56
C TYR A 279 -9.64 -0.50 -18.49
N ILE A 280 -8.36 -0.11 -18.58
CA ILE A 280 -7.87 0.95 -19.47
C ILE A 280 -6.80 0.35 -20.37
N ASP A 281 -6.92 0.51 -21.69
CA ASP A 281 -6.05 -0.15 -22.67
C ASP A 281 -5.71 0.77 -23.86
N ASN A 282 -4.54 0.56 -24.47
CA ASN A 282 -4.05 1.17 -25.71
C ASN A 282 -4.21 2.69 -25.80
N PHE A 283 -3.94 3.45 -24.72
CA PHE A 283 -3.79 4.91 -24.81
C PHE A 283 -2.36 5.27 -25.22
N ARG A 284 -2.19 6.44 -25.88
CA ARG A 284 -0.88 6.87 -26.40
C ARG A 284 -0.01 7.64 -25.41
N THR A 285 -0.61 8.36 -24.45
CA THR A 285 0.09 9.38 -23.65
C THR A 285 -0.26 9.35 -22.17
N LEU A 286 -1.52 9.63 -21.81
CA LEU A 286 -1.94 9.88 -20.44
C LEU A 286 -3.26 9.17 -20.14
N GLU A 287 -3.23 8.01 -19.50
CA GLU A 287 -4.42 7.16 -19.35
C GLU A 287 -5.54 7.78 -18.51
N ALA A 288 -5.21 8.63 -17.54
CA ALA A 288 -6.17 9.43 -16.78
C ALA A 288 -5.59 10.81 -16.44
N ARG A 289 -6.41 11.86 -16.54
CA ARG A 289 -6.04 13.23 -16.16
C ARG A 289 -6.98 13.75 -15.08
N LEU A 290 -6.46 13.94 -13.88
CA LEU A 290 -7.19 14.51 -12.73
C LEU A 290 -6.53 15.82 -12.31
N ARG A 291 -7.23 16.93 -12.47
CA ARG A 291 -6.76 18.29 -12.13
C ARG A 291 -7.58 18.82 -10.96
N GLU A 292 -6.93 19.26 -9.89
CA GLU A 292 -7.62 19.82 -8.71
C GLU A 292 -8.76 18.93 -8.15
N SER A 293 -8.70 17.61 -8.36
CA SER A 293 -9.78 16.66 -8.04
C SER A 293 -9.35 15.73 -6.90
N ASP A 294 -10.28 15.31 -6.04
CA ASP A 294 -10.09 14.32 -4.97
C ASP A 294 -10.84 12.99 -5.27
N ALA A 295 -11.22 12.77 -6.53
CA ALA A 295 -11.84 11.53 -6.99
C ALA A 295 -10.88 10.35 -6.78
N VAL A 296 -11.40 9.25 -6.27
CA VAL A 296 -10.61 8.06 -5.95
C VAL A 296 -10.42 7.24 -7.23
N VAL A 297 -9.19 6.83 -7.53
CA VAL A 297 -8.88 5.90 -8.63
C VAL A 297 -8.40 4.59 -8.02
N ARG A 298 -9.09 3.48 -8.30
CA ARG A 298 -8.80 2.16 -7.72
C ARG A 298 -8.84 1.07 -8.77
N ASN A 299 -8.10 -0.01 -8.54
CA ASN A 299 -8.16 -1.24 -9.33
C ASN A 299 -8.07 -1.01 -10.86
N LEU A 300 -7.24 -0.05 -11.28
CA LEU A 300 -6.95 0.15 -12.70
C LEU A 300 -6.26 -1.09 -13.25
N ARG A 301 -6.78 -1.61 -14.35
CA ARG A 301 -6.26 -2.83 -14.99
C ARG A 301 -5.84 -2.51 -16.42
N PHE A 302 -4.55 -2.64 -16.71
CA PHE A 302 -3.98 -2.42 -18.04
C PHE A 302 -3.93 -3.73 -18.85
N TYR A 303 -4.33 -3.67 -20.12
CA TYR A 303 -4.21 -4.79 -21.07
C TYR A 303 -3.15 -4.45 -22.13
N ASN A 304 -2.57 -5.47 -22.79
CA ASN A 304 -1.74 -5.32 -23.99
C ASN A 304 -0.67 -4.21 -24.00
N MET A 305 0.00 -3.99 -22.86
CA MET A 305 1.10 -3.02 -22.75
C MET A 305 2.26 -3.38 -23.70
N PRO A 306 2.66 -2.49 -24.63
CA PRO A 306 3.84 -2.73 -25.45
C PRO A 306 5.11 -2.72 -24.60
N LYS A 307 6.10 -3.50 -25.03
CA LYS A 307 7.35 -3.75 -24.28
C LYS A 307 8.19 -2.49 -23.99
N ASP A 308 7.97 -1.40 -24.71
CA ASP A 308 8.94 -0.29 -24.84
C ASP A 308 8.37 1.13 -24.60
N GLU A 309 7.17 1.30 -24.02
CA GLU A 309 6.59 2.63 -23.76
C GLU A 309 6.10 2.84 -22.32
N TYR A 310 6.32 4.04 -21.80
CA TYR A 310 6.08 4.46 -20.41
C TYR A 310 4.60 4.88 -20.20
N VAL A 311 4.04 4.55 -19.04
CA VAL A 311 2.79 5.13 -18.54
C VAL A 311 3.12 6.46 -17.87
N LEU A 312 2.47 7.56 -18.29
CA LEU A 312 2.40 8.79 -17.48
C LEU A 312 1.00 8.88 -16.84
N ILE A 313 0.95 8.98 -15.51
CA ILE A 313 -0.20 9.50 -14.77
C ILE A 313 0.25 10.86 -14.25
N GLU A 314 -0.34 11.95 -14.74
CA GLU A 314 0.06 13.32 -14.40
C GLU A 314 -0.99 13.98 -13.49
N PHE A 315 -0.63 14.25 -12.23
CA PHE A 315 -1.42 15.06 -11.31
C PHE A 315 -0.83 16.47 -11.24
N LEU A 316 -1.61 17.48 -11.65
CA LEU A 316 -1.18 18.89 -11.65
C LEU A 316 -1.74 19.60 -10.40
N SER A 317 -0.84 20.18 -9.60
CA SER A 317 -1.21 21.01 -8.43
C SER A 317 -1.76 22.37 -8.85
N ALA A 318 -2.63 22.96 -8.01
CA ALA A 318 -3.53 24.07 -8.33
C ALA A 318 -2.89 25.45 -8.63
N ASP A 319 -1.57 25.62 -8.49
CA ASP A 319 -0.97 26.96 -8.48
C ASP A 319 0.14 27.13 -9.54
N SER A 320 -0.22 27.28 -10.82
CA SER A 320 0.39 28.29 -11.73
C SER A 320 -0.04 28.11 -13.19
N SER A 321 -0.59 29.19 -13.75
CA SER A 321 -0.75 29.40 -15.18
C SER A 321 0.61 29.75 -15.81
N GLY A 322 1.32 28.77 -16.38
CA GLY A 322 2.50 29.01 -17.21
C GLY A 322 3.45 27.83 -17.29
N PHE A 323 3.75 27.36 -18.52
CA PHE A 323 4.84 26.41 -18.75
C PHE A 323 6.17 27.04 -18.31
N THR A 324 6.86 26.43 -17.36
CA THR A 324 8.32 26.52 -17.21
C THR A 324 8.81 25.23 -16.57
N THR A 325 9.88 24.66 -17.11
CA THR A 325 10.64 23.55 -16.52
C THR A 325 11.07 23.93 -15.10
N ILE A 326 10.58 23.21 -14.08
CA ILE A 326 11.07 23.37 -12.70
C ILE A 326 11.40 22.01 -12.10
N ASN A 327 12.69 21.92 -11.73
CA ASN A 327 13.32 20.90 -10.92
C ASN A 327 13.06 21.18 -9.42
N GLN A 328 13.04 20.11 -8.62
CA GLN A 328 13.19 20.06 -7.16
C GLN A 328 12.22 20.87 -6.28
N ALA A 329 11.20 20.19 -5.76
CA ALA A 329 10.94 20.00 -4.32
C ALA A 329 9.48 19.58 -4.09
N ASN A 330 9.28 18.45 -3.42
CA ASN A 330 8.03 17.99 -2.81
C ASN A 330 6.87 17.64 -3.76
N THR A 331 6.84 16.41 -4.25
CA THR A 331 5.59 15.72 -4.62
C THR A 331 5.54 14.35 -3.94
N THR A 332 4.46 14.12 -3.19
CA THR A 332 4.13 12.85 -2.52
C THR A 332 3.00 12.23 -3.31
N TRP A 333 3.07 10.94 -3.63
CA TRP A 333 2.14 10.24 -4.53
C TRP A 333 1.46 9.09 -3.79
N SER A 334 0.14 8.96 -3.93
CA SER A 334 -0.63 7.81 -3.44
C SER A 334 -1.30 7.00 -4.56
N ILE A 335 -1.22 5.67 -4.47
CA ILE A 335 -1.97 4.69 -5.26
C ILE A 335 -2.65 3.79 -4.20
N GLU A 336 -3.94 3.47 -4.34
CA GLU A 336 -4.61 2.57 -3.40
C GLU A 336 -5.00 1.26 -4.09
N THR A 337 -4.70 0.11 -3.45
CA THR A 337 -5.22 -1.21 -3.83
C THR A 337 -5.92 -1.82 -2.62
N ALA A 338 -7.20 -2.23 -2.74
CA ALA A 338 -7.92 -2.84 -1.63
C ALA A 338 -8.44 -4.24 -2.00
N ASN A 339 -7.73 -5.28 -1.55
CA ASN A 339 -8.13 -6.32 -0.57
C ASN A 339 -7.27 -7.60 -0.76
N PRO A 340 -7.18 -8.51 0.24
CA PRO A 340 -6.29 -9.67 0.21
C PRO A 340 -6.84 -10.71 -0.76
N CYS A 341 -6.51 -10.58 -2.04
CA CYS A 341 -6.90 -11.56 -3.04
C CYS A 341 -5.88 -12.69 -3.07
N HIS A 342 -6.40 -13.90 -2.97
CA HIS A 342 -5.74 -15.18 -3.18
C HIS A 342 -5.14 -15.37 -4.60
N ASP A 343 -5.03 -14.32 -5.42
CA ASP A 343 -4.42 -14.36 -6.75
C ASP A 343 -3.76 -13.01 -7.11
N ALA A 344 -2.63 -13.10 -7.82
CA ALA A 344 -1.65 -12.04 -8.07
C ALA A 344 -2.25 -10.70 -8.54
N SER A 345 -1.94 -9.64 -7.80
CA SER A 345 -2.24 -8.25 -8.15
C SER A 345 -0.92 -7.54 -8.46
N TYR A 346 -0.72 -7.08 -9.70
CA TYR A 346 0.56 -6.50 -10.15
C TYR A 346 0.47 -4.98 -10.34
N ILE A 347 1.48 -4.26 -9.86
CA ILE A 347 1.69 -2.81 -10.07
C ILE A 347 3.01 -2.60 -10.80
N LYS A 348 2.98 -1.95 -11.98
CA LYS A 348 4.14 -1.73 -12.84
C LYS A 348 4.66 -0.30 -12.71
N ILE A 349 5.87 -0.08 -12.19
CA ILE A 349 6.54 1.24 -12.19
C ILE A 349 7.68 1.26 -13.20
N ALA A 350 7.74 2.28 -14.07
CA ALA A 350 8.89 2.57 -14.93
C ALA A 350 9.63 3.83 -14.44
N VAL A 351 10.90 3.70 -14.06
CA VAL A 351 11.73 4.81 -13.57
C VAL A 351 12.77 5.21 -14.62
N ASN A 352 12.80 6.50 -15.01
CA ASN A 352 13.79 7.06 -15.93
C ASN A 352 14.99 7.69 -15.17
N LYS A 353 16.12 7.81 -15.88
CA LYS A 353 17.37 8.40 -15.38
C LYS A 353 17.13 9.80 -14.78
N GLY A 354 17.34 9.94 -13.47
CA GLY A 354 17.22 11.22 -12.75
C GLY A 354 15.82 11.61 -12.26
N GLN A 355 14.84 10.71 -12.27
CA GLN A 355 13.47 10.95 -11.78
C GLN A 355 13.18 10.23 -10.45
N GLN A 356 12.36 10.84 -9.60
CA GLN A 356 11.83 10.24 -8.35
C GLN A 356 10.43 9.65 -8.61
N GLY A 357 10.12 8.49 -8.02
CA GLY A 357 8.80 7.83 -8.14
C GLY A 357 8.53 6.83 -7.01
N GLY A 358 7.27 6.52 -6.72
CA GLY A 358 6.87 5.57 -5.68
C GLY A 358 5.41 5.13 -5.77
N VAL A 359 5.07 4.04 -5.09
CA VAL A 359 3.72 3.48 -4.95
C VAL A 359 3.33 3.54 -3.46
N GLU A 360 2.23 4.21 -3.17
CA GLU A 360 1.58 4.09 -1.85
C GLU A 360 0.72 2.82 -1.87
N PHE A 361 0.47 2.25 -0.71
CA PHE A 361 -0.49 1.16 -0.55
C PHE A 361 -1.42 1.56 0.59
N ASP A 362 -2.69 1.81 0.29
CA ASP A 362 -3.70 1.96 1.34
C ASP A 362 -4.51 0.69 1.57
N LYS A 363 -4.78 0.50 2.87
CA LYS A 363 -5.59 -0.54 3.54
C LYS A 363 -5.00 -1.95 3.73
N LEU A 364 -4.39 -2.13 4.91
CA LEU A 364 -4.31 -3.42 5.61
C LEU A 364 -5.48 -3.65 6.61
N SER A 365 -6.41 -2.70 6.79
CA SER A 365 -7.65 -2.93 7.54
C SER A 365 -8.77 -1.94 7.17
N ASP A 366 -10.02 -2.41 7.10
CA ASP A 366 -11.23 -1.62 6.84
C ASP A 366 -11.77 -0.86 8.07
N THR A 367 -11.03 -0.82 9.16
CA THR A 367 -11.44 -0.17 10.41
C THR A 367 -10.56 1.02 10.71
N GLU A 368 -11.11 2.10 11.29
CA GLU A 368 -10.37 3.29 11.80
C GLU A 368 -9.35 2.96 12.92
N GLN A 369 -8.92 1.70 13.05
CA GLN A 369 -7.98 1.23 14.04
C GLN A 369 -6.55 1.50 13.58
N SER A 370 -5.75 2.03 14.51
CA SER A 370 -4.31 2.08 14.37
C SER A 370 -3.71 0.68 14.17
N LEU A 371 -2.83 0.51 13.16
CA LEU A 371 -2.15 -0.76 12.95
C LEU A 371 -1.09 -0.97 14.03
N ASP A 372 -1.21 -2.04 14.81
CA ASP A 372 -0.12 -2.48 15.67
C ASP A 372 0.86 -3.32 14.86
N LEU A 373 1.96 -2.70 14.45
CA LEU A 373 3.04 -3.31 13.66
C LEU A 373 4.24 -3.71 14.53
N ARG A 374 4.11 -3.65 15.85
CA ARG A 374 5.18 -4.11 16.76
C ARG A 374 5.49 -5.58 16.45
N TYR A 375 6.75 -5.86 16.13
CA TYR A 375 7.28 -7.20 15.80
C TYR A 375 6.72 -7.86 14.53
N LYS A 376 5.98 -7.11 13.69
CA LYS A 376 5.49 -7.63 12.41
C LYS A 376 6.51 -7.35 11.31
N MET A 377 6.88 -8.40 10.59
CA MET A 377 7.62 -8.29 9.34
C MET A 377 6.63 -8.14 8.19
N PHE A 378 7.04 -7.40 7.17
CA PHE A 378 6.38 -7.44 5.87
C PHE A 378 7.36 -7.97 4.85
N SER A 379 6.85 -8.78 3.94
CA SER A 379 7.54 -9.07 2.70
C SER A 379 6.71 -8.60 1.54
N PHE A 380 7.40 -8.27 0.46
CA PHE A 380 6.80 -8.13 -0.84
C PHE A 380 7.81 -8.61 -1.88
N TRP A 381 7.31 -9.19 -2.96
CA TRP A 381 8.13 -9.55 -4.10
C TRP A 381 8.27 -8.33 -5.00
N MET A 382 9.47 -8.15 -5.53
CA MET A 382 9.81 -7.09 -6.44
C MET A 382 10.43 -7.71 -7.69
N ARG A 383 9.75 -7.69 -8.83
CA ARG A 383 10.35 -8.09 -10.10
C ARG A 383 11.10 -6.88 -10.67
N ILE A 384 12.37 -7.04 -10.98
CA ILE A 384 13.18 -6.05 -11.70
C ILE A 384 13.53 -6.60 -13.08
N GLU A 385 13.09 -5.89 -14.11
CA GLU A 385 13.46 -6.16 -15.50
C GLU A 385 14.40 -5.08 -16.05
N GLY A 386 15.28 -5.46 -16.99
CA GLY A 386 16.20 -4.53 -17.65
C GLY A 386 17.57 -4.36 -16.99
N LEU A 387 17.87 -5.10 -15.92
CA LEU A 387 19.19 -5.10 -15.30
C LEU A 387 20.22 -5.76 -16.21
N THR A 388 21.35 -5.06 -16.43
CA THR A 388 22.46 -5.56 -17.25
C THR A 388 23.67 -6.02 -16.43
N SER A 389 23.71 -5.71 -15.12
CA SER A 389 24.77 -6.14 -14.19
C SER A 389 24.34 -6.21 -12.72
N ASP A 390 25.09 -6.94 -11.88
CA ASP A 390 24.86 -7.02 -10.41
C ASP A 390 25.07 -5.67 -9.70
N LYS A 391 25.88 -4.77 -10.27
CA LYS A 391 26.16 -3.43 -9.71
C LYS A 391 24.92 -2.53 -9.78
N ASP A 392 24.14 -2.66 -10.85
CA ASP A 392 22.89 -1.93 -11.03
C ASP A 392 21.83 -2.39 -10.03
N LEU A 393 21.82 -3.69 -9.69
CA LEU A 393 20.88 -4.28 -8.73
C LEU A 393 21.06 -3.73 -7.32
N SER A 394 22.28 -3.72 -6.77
CA SER A 394 22.56 -3.12 -5.45
C SER A 394 22.13 -1.65 -5.41
N THR A 395 22.36 -0.93 -6.50
CA THR A 395 22.03 0.49 -6.65
C THR A 395 20.51 0.71 -6.69
N VAL A 396 19.75 -0.18 -7.35
CA VAL A 396 18.28 -0.18 -7.32
C VAL A 396 17.78 -0.48 -5.90
N LEU A 397 18.38 -1.43 -5.18
CA LEU A 397 17.96 -1.77 -3.82
C LEU A 397 18.22 -0.66 -2.81
N ASP A 398 19.35 0.04 -2.94
CA ASP A 398 19.65 1.22 -2.12
C ASP A 398 18.66 2.37 -2.38
N ALA A 399 18.10 2.43 -3.59
CA ALA A 399 17.06 3.38 -3.99
C ALA A 399 15.70 3.07 -3.35
N VAL A 400 15.34 1.80 -3.14
CA VAL A 400 14.02 1.45 -2.59
C VAL A 400 13.96 1.83 -1.11
N LYS A 401 12.92 2.55 -0.71
CA LYS A 401 12.65 3.05 0.65
C LYS A 401 11.23 2.70 1.07
N LEU A 402 11.05 2.33 2.34
CA LEU A 402 9.73 2.21 2.95
C LEU A 402 9.45 3.44 3.81
N GLY A 403 8.29 4.05 3.59
CA GLY A 403 7.76 5.10 4.44
C GLY A 403 6.59 4.58 5.27
N PHE A 404 6.49 5.01 6.52
CA PHE A 404 5.32 4.73 7.36
C PHE A 404 4.71 6.04 7.79
N HIS A 405 3.39 6.08 7.74
CA HIS A 405 2.65 7.32 7.94
C HIS A 405 1.65 7.11 9.06
N GLY A 406 1.65 8.06 9.99
CA GLY A 406 0.85 7.99 11.21
C GLY A 406 0.45 9.39 11.70
N GLU A 407 0.14 9.51 12.98
CA GLU A 407 -0.18 10.81 13.58
C GLU A 407 0.99 11.81 13.47
N LYS A 408 0.68 13.10 13.24
CA LYS A 408 1.67 14.19 13.10
C LYS A 408 2.67 14.19 14.28
N GLY A 409 3.97 14.19 13.96
CA GLY A 409 5.06 14.35 14.94
C GLY A 409 5.85 13.07 15.28
N TYR A 410 5.51 11.93 14.67
CA TYR A 410 6.24 10.67 14.85
C TYR A 410 6.91 10.25 13.53
N PRO A 411 8.21 10.54 13.32
CA PRO A 411 8.93 10.03 12.16
C PRO A 411 9.07 8.51 12.30
N ALA A 412 8.55 7.77 11.34
CA ALA A 412 8.83 6.35 11.24
C ALA A 412 10.31 6.16 10.95
N GLN A 413 11.00 5.42 11.82
CA GLN A 413 12.42 5.11 11.61
C GLN A 413 12.59 4.03 10.54
N ASP A 414 13.77 4.03 9.93
CA ASP A 414 14.11 3.25 8.75
C ASP A 414 13.81 1.76 8.96
N PHE A 415 13.27 1.12 7.93
CA PHE A 415 13.22 -0.33 7.88
C PHE A 415 14.42 -0.82 7.07
N MET A 416 15.13 -1.83 7.57
CA MET A 416 16.17 -2.48 6.77
C MET A 416 15.51 -3.36 5.71
N LEU A 417 15.81 -3.10 4.44
CA LEU A 417 15.41 -3.93 3.30
C LEU A 417 16.46 -5.00 3.02
N THR A 418 16.09 -6.27 3.14
CA THR A 418 16.94 -7.39 2.69
C THR A 418 16.37 -8.00 1.41
N ALA A 419 17.25 -8.29 0.44
CA ALA A 419 16.93 -8.82 -0.89
C ALA A 419 17.34 -10.30 -1.05
N MET A 420 16.49 -11.11 -1.67
CA MET A 420 16.82 -12.48 -2.13
C MET A 420 16.61 -12.61 -3.64
N TYR A 421 17.53 -13.28 -4.34
CA TYR A 421 17.62 -13.26 -5.81
C TYR A 421 17.34 -14.62 -6.47
N SER A 422 16.65 -14.62 -7.61
CA SER A 422 16.64 -15.74 -8.57
C SER A 422 17.30 -15.30 -9.87
N ARG A 423 18.40 -15.95 -10.27
CA ARG A 423 19.15 -15.62 -11.49
C ARG A 423 18.56 -16.34 -12.70
N ASN A 424 17.63 -15.67 -13.36
CA ASN A 424 17.39 -15.73 -14.80
C ASN A 424 17.21 -14.27 -15.28
N SER A 425 17.00 -13.99 -16.58
CA SER A 425 16.88 -12.64 -17.20
C SER A 425 15.84 -11.68 -16.57
N THR A 426 15.18 -12.11 -15.51
CA THR A 426 14.20 -11.43 -14.69
C THR A 426 14.65 -11.58 -13.24
N VAL A 427 15.04 -10.49 -12.57
CA VAL A 427 15.47 -10.56 -11.16
C VAL A 427 14.25 -10.40 -10.28
N TRP A 428 13.76 -11.50 -9.72
CA TRP A 428 12.84 -11.41 -8.60
C TRP A 428 13.63 -11.15 -7.33
N VAL A 429 13.30 -10.07 -6.66
CA VAL A 429 13.84 -9.65 -5.37
C VAL A 429 12.74 -9.72 -4.33
N ARG A 430 12.84 -10.62 -3.36
CA ARG A 430 11.99 -10.52 -2.17
C ARG A 430 12.56 -9.45 -1.26
N LEU A 431 11.79 -8.41 -0.98
CA LEU A 431 12.14 -7.34 -0.06
C LEU A 431 11.43 -7.57 1.27
N ILE A 432 12.21 -7.56 2.35
CA ILE A 432 11.71 -7.76 3.71
C ILE A 432 12.08 -6.54 4.53
N GLY A 433 11.10 -5.90 5.16
CA GLY A 433 11.38 -4.81 6.09
C GLY A 433 11.29 -5.25 7.54
N VAL A 434 12.28 -4.79 8.31
CA VAL A 434 12.34 -4.94 9.77
C VAL A 434 12.46 -3.56 10.42
N PRO A 435 11.72 -3.25 11.50
CA PRO A 435 11.86 -1.97 12.19
C PRO A 435 13.30 -1.79 12.70
N SER A 436 13.98 -0.71 12.31
CA SER A 436 15.26 -0.32 12.90
C SER A 436 15.04 0.86 13.84
N ALA A 437 14.91 0.60 15.14
CA ALA A 437 14.81 1.66 16.12
C ALA A 437 15.74 1.41 17.29
N ASN A 438 16.50 2.44 17.67
CA ASN A 438 17.45 2.40 18.79
C ASN A 438 16.78 2.64 20.17
N ASN A 439 15.44 2.72 20.23
CA ASN A 439 14.70 3.00 21.46
C ASN A 439 13.30 2.34 21.45
N GLU A 440 13.13 1.32 22.29
CA GLU A 440 11.90 0.53 22.42
C GLU A 440 10.66 1.38 22.71
N SER A 441 10.78 2.44 23.51
CA SER A 441 9.65 3.32 23.86
C SER A 441 9.17 4.16 22.68
N MET A 442 10.09 4.50 21.76
CA MET A 442 9.78 5.24 20.55
C MET A 442 9.18 4.33 19.50
N LEU A 443 9.70 3.11 19.36
CA LEU A 443 9.14 2.07 18.49
C LEU A 443 7.68 1.75 18.89
N ALA A 444 7.43 1.52 20.18
CA ALA A 444 6.08 1.21 20.68
C ALA A 444 5.09 2.38 20.45
N ARG A 445 5.55 3.62 20.61
CA ARG A 445 4.72 4.82 20.39
C ARG A 445 4.47 5.12 18.90
N THR A 446 5.48 4.94 18.05
CA THR A 446 5.38 5.28 16.63
C THR A 446 4.65 4.19 15.86
N MET A 447 4.98 2.91 16.09
CA MET A 447 4.44 1.79 15.29
C MET A 447 2.99 1.46 15.60
N SER A 448 2.50 1.75 16.81
CA SER A 448 1.08 1.62 17.18
C SER A 448 0.23 2.81 16.70
N ARG A 449 0.83 3.79 16.02
CA ARG A 449 0.16 4.98 15.47
C ARG A 449 0.29 5.07 13.96
N VAL A 450 0.87 4.05 13.33
CA VAL A 450 0.94 3.91 11.88
C VAL A 450 -0.46 3.63 11.36
N LYS A 451 -0.87 4.41 10.37
CA LYS A 451 -2.13 4.28 9.66
C LYS A 451 -1.95 3.60 8.30
N TYR A 452 -0.84 3.88 7.61
CA TYR A 452 -0.53 3.28 6.30
C TYR A 452 0.98 3.22 6.02
N ILE A 453 1.37 2.41 5.01
CA ILE A 453 2.75 2.14 4.59
C ILE A 453 2.89 2.55 3.12
N SER A 454 4.02 3.15 2.75
CA SER A 454 4.34 3.51 1.36
C SER A 454 5.66 2.90 0.94
N LEU A 455 5.80 2.56 -0.34
CA LEU A 455 7.05 2.10 -0.92
C LEU A 455 7.52 3.11 -1.98
N ARG A 456 8.76 3.56 -1.88
CA ARG A 456 9.30 4.66 -2.69
C ARG A 456 10.62 4.25 -3.31
N VAL A 457 10.95 4.82 -4.46
CA VAL A 457 12.28 4.73 -5.05
C VAL A 457 12.92 6.11 -4.98
N ASP A 458 13.87 6.27 -4.05
CA ASP A 458 14.66 7.47 -3.86
C ASP A 458 15.89 7.45 -4.78
N ALA A 459 15.74 8.06 -5.95
CA ALA A 459 16.79 8.18 -6.96
C ALA A 459 17.85 9.25 -6.64
N ALA A 460 17.78 9.94 -5.48
CA ALA A 460 18.71 11.02 -5.15
C ALA A 460 20.13 10.52 -4.82
N GLN A 461 20.30 9.25 -4.43
CA GLN A 461 21.61 8.68 -4.05
C GLN A 461 22.20 7.68 -5.06
N THR A 462 21.52 7.41 -6.17
CA THR A 462 21.74 6.18 -6.94
C THR A 462 22.61 6.34 -8.19
N GLY A 463 23.08 7.55 -8.51
CA GLY A 463 23.84 7.77 -9.74
C GLY A 463 23.10 7.35 -11.03
N GLU A 464 23.84 6.98 -12.08
CA GLU A 464 23.28 6.59 -13.38
C GLU A 464 22.80 5.14 -13.40
N LEU A 465 21.53 4.89 -13.07
CA LEU A 465 20.90 3.60 -13.34
C LEU A 465 20.63 3.44 -14.85
N PRO A 466 20.96 2.29 -15.48
CA PRO A 466 20.56 2.00 -16.86
C PRO A 466 19.04 1.74 -16.92
N GLY A 467 18.33 2.45 -17.79
CA GLY A 467 16.87 2.33 -17.95
C GLY A 467 16.45 1.37 -19.07
N PRO A 468 15.13 1.19 -19.29
CA PRO A 468 14.04 1.37 -18.33
C PRO A 468 14.01 0.21 -17.33
N LEU A 469 13.88 0.53 -16.04
CA LEU A 469 13.64 -0.47 -15.00
C LEU A 469 12.14 -0.61 -14.82
N THR A 470 11.64 -1.83 -15.04
CA THR A 470 10.28 -2.19 -14.62
C THR A 470 10.38 -2.78 -13.23
N VAL A 471 9.65 -2.21 -12.28
CA VAL A 471 9.52 -2.71 -10.92
C VAL A 471 8.08 -3.16 -10.70
N ASP A 472 7.88 -4.48 -10.59
CA ASP A 472 6.58 -5.05 -10.23
C ASP A 472 6.56 -5.41 -8.75
N PHE A 473 5.56 -4.93 -8.00
CA PHE A 473 5.33 -5.38 -6.63
C PHE A 473 4.25 -6.45 -6.59
N ASP A 474 4.52 -7.54 -5.87
CA ASP A 474 3.58 -8.63 -5.63
C ASP A 474 3.53 -8.96 -4.13
N ASP A 475 2.35 -9.34 -3.65
CA ASP A 475 2.08 -9.88 -2.32
C ASP A 475 2.67 -9.06 -1.15
N LEU A 476 2.17 -7.82 -0.93
CA LEU A 476 2.41 -7.11 0.34
C LEU A 476 1.59 -7.77 1.44
N SER A 477 2.17 -8.81 2.03
CA SER A 477 1.61 -9.50 3.17
C SER A 477 2.37 -9.13 4.44
N LEU A 478 1.61 -8.89 5.52
CA LEU A 478 2.15 -9.16 6.86
C LEU A 478 2.55 -10.63 6.83
N ILE A 479 3.83 -10.94 7.00
CA ILE A 479 4.25 -12.34 7.03
C ILE A 479 3.69 -12.88 8.35
N PRO A 480 2.65 -13.73 8.34
CA PRO A 480 2.40 -14.51 9.54
C PRO A 480 3.62 -15.43 9.67
N ILE A 481 4.20 -15.51 10.84
CA ILE A 481 5.20 -16.54 11.11
C ILE A 481 4.44 -17.88 10.97
N LYS A 482 4.59 -18.52 9.81
CA LYS A 482 3.95 -19.79 9.49
C LYS A 482 4.88 -20.91 9.93
N ASP A 483 4.29 -22.04 10.32
CA ASP A 483 4.98 -23.28 10.67
C ASP A 483 6.00 -23.69 9.59
N GLY A 484 7.24 -23.31 9.79
CA GLY A 484 8.36 -23.57 8.89
C GLY A 484 9.65 -23.24 9.60
N GLY A 485 10.66 -24.10 9.49
CA GLY A 485 11.95 -23.93 10.16
C GLY A 485 11.86 -24.16 11.67
N LYS A 486 12.86 -24.83 12.23
CA LYS A 486 12.92 -25.08 13.68
C LYS A 486 14.00 -24.21 14.30
N VAL A 487 13.74 -23.70 15.50
CA VAL A 487 14.72 -22.92 16.27
C VAL A 487 15.26 -23.78 17.39
N CYS A 488 16.57 -23.75 17.62
CA CYS A 488 17.17 -24.29 18.84
C CYS A 488 18.06 -23.25 19.50
N PHE A 489 18.16 -23.28 20.83
CA PHE A 489 19.23 -22.60 21.53
C PHE A 489 20.48 -23.49 21.56
N SER A 490 21.65 -22.93 21.31
CA SER A 490 22.95 -23.63 21.26
C SER A 490 23.96 -22.88 22.10
N PHE A 491 24.43 -23.48 23.20
CA PHE A 491 25.45 -22.86 24.05
C PHE A 491 26.79 -23.56 23.93
N ASP A 492 27.86 -22.80 23.79
CA ASP A 492 29.22 -23.33 23.55
C ASP A 492 30.16 -23.17 24.77
N ASP A 493 31.22 -23.96 24.78
CA ASP A 493 32.39 -23.95 25.68
C ASP A 493 32.20 -24.51 27.10
N GLY A 494 30.99 -24.48 27.65
CA GLY A 494 30.71 -25.01 28.98
C GLY A 494 31.05 -24.03 30.10
N TYR A 495 30.15 -23.07 30.34
CA TYR A 495 30.27 -22.05 31.38
C TYR A 495 29.43 -22.38 32.62
N SER A 496 29.84 -21.86 33.78
CA SER A 496 29.15 -22.04 35.06
C SER A 496 27.74 -21.45 35.08
N THR A 497 27.49 -20.44 34.25
CA THR A 497 26.19 -19.77 34.09
C THR A 497 25.13 -20.65 33.41
N TRP A 498 25.52 -21.77 32.80
CA TRP A 498 24.60 -22.64 32.07
C TRP A 498 23.48 -23.23 32.92
N GLY A 499 23.73 -23.47 34.21
CA GLY A 499 22.68 -23.90 35.12
C GLY A 499 21.53 -22.89 35.18
N LYS A 500 21.85 -21.59 35.17
CA LYS A 500 20.88 -20.50 35.15
C LYS A 500 20.23 -20.33 33.78
N ILE A 501 20.98 -20.52 32.68
CA ILE A 501 20.41 -20.55 31.32
C ILE A 501 19.34 -21.63 31.22
N GLY A 502 19.64 -22.86 31.67
CA GLY A 502 18.70 -23.97 31.67
C GLY A 502 17.44 -23.68 32.50
N ASP A 503 17.62 -23.07 33.68
CA ASP A 503 16.50 -22.63 34.53
C ASP A 503 15.61 -21.61 33.78
N ILE A 504 16.20 -20.59 33.13
CA ILE A 504 15.46 -19.60 32.33
C ILE A 504 14.69 -20.27 31.19
N LEU A 505 15.34 -21.13 30.39
CA LEU A 505 14.68 -21.81 29.29
C LEU A 505 13.50 -22.68 29.77
N THR A 506 13.65 -23.33 30.92
CA THR A 506 12.60 -24.15 31.54
C THR A 506 11.39 -23.32 31.94
N GLU A 507 11.57 -22.07 32.39
CA GLU A 507 10.45 -21.15 32.70
C GLU A 507 9.54 -20.92 31.48
N TYR A 508 10.09 -20.94 30.26
CA TYR A 508 9.35 -20.81 29.00
C TYR A 508 8.90 -22.15 28.40
N GLY A 509 9.22 -23.28 29.06
CA GLY A 509 8.98 -24.62 28.52
C GLY A 509 9.92 -25.01 27.38
N TYR A 510 11.06 -24.33 27.23
CA TYR A 510 12.04 -24.58 26.19
C TYR A 510 13.18 -25.49 26.64
N LYS A 511 13.83 -26.11 25.65
CA LYS A 511 15.07 -26.86 25.82
C LYS A 511 16.19 -26.20 25.02
N GLY A 512 17.40 -26.23 25.56
CA GLY A 512 18.62 -25.84 24.85
C GLY A 512 19.49 -27.03 24.47
N CYS A 513 20.47 -26.76 23.61
CA CYS A 513 21.56 -27.66 23.25
C CYS A 513 22.86 -27.08 23.81
N PHE A 514 23.64 -27.89 24.51
CA PHE A 514 24.80 -27.45 25.29
C PHE A 514 26.04 -28.21 24.81
N ASN A 515 26.91 -27.54 24.06
CA ASN A 515 28.07 -28.12 23.38
C ASN A 515 29.32 -28.00 24.27
N ILE A 516 29.81 -29.12 24.78
CA ILE A 516 30.82 -29.14 25.86
C ILE A 516 32.23 -29.40 25.32
N VAL A 517 33.20 -28.63 25.82
CA VAL A 517 34.63 -28.96 25.71
C VAL A 517 35.05 -29.87 26.86
N THR A 518 35.63 -31.04 26.55
CA THR A 518 35.89 -32.08 27.57
C THR A 518 37.30 -32.08 28.18
N GLY A 519 38.27 -31.44 27.53
CA GLY A 519 39.71 -31.52 27.82
C GLY A 519 40.31 -30.37 28.60
N GLY A 520 39.48 -29.41 29.05
CA GLY A 520 39.93 -28.26 29.84
C GLY A 520 40.29 -27.06 28.96
N TYR A 521 39.27 -26.42 28.40
CA TYR A 521 39.38 -25.09 27.82
C TYR A 521 39.32 -24.04 28.92
N ASN A 522 40.26 -23.08 28.91
CA ASN A 522 40.21 -21.96 29.84
C ASN A 522 39.25 -20.90 29.30
N ASN A 523 37.97 -21.09 29.60
CA ASN A 523 36.88 -20.18 29.27
C ASN A 523 36.90 -18.87 30.09
N GLY A 524 37.91 -18.66 30.93
CA GLY A 524 38.07 -17.49 31.80
C GLY A 524 37.48 -17.65 33.21
N GLU A 525 36.78 -18.75 33.52
CA GLU A 525 36.10 -18.95 34.82
C GLU A 525 36.94 -19.68 35.88
N HIS A 526 38.17 -20.11 35.55
CA HIS A 526 39.00 -20.97 36.42
C HIS A 526 38.30 -22.27 36.89
N LYS A 527 37.39 -22.82 36.08
CA LYS A 527 36.68 -24.09 36.34
C LYS A 527 37.09 -25.16 35.33
N THR A 528 37.26 -26.39 35.79
CA THR A 528 37.53 -27.54 34.94
C THR A 528 36.24 -28.24 34.53
N TYR A 529 36.30 -29.10 33.52
CA TYR A 529 35.18 -29.98 33.15
C TYR A 529 34.61 -30.75 34.35
N SER A 530 35.48 -31.25 35.24
CA SER A 530 35.05 -32.00 36.43
C SER A 530 34.27 -31.13 37.42
N ASP A 531 34.61 -29.85 37.53
CA ASP A 531 33.90 -28.90 38.40
C ASP A 531 32.49 -28.60 37.87
N LEU A 532 32.32 -28.60 36.54
CA LEU A 532 31.07 -28.27 35.86
C LEU A 532 30.20 -29.49 35.54
N LEU A 533 30.74 -30.72 35.65
CA LEU A 533 30.00 -31.96 35.40
C LEU A 533 28.66 -32.07 36.15
N PRO A 534 28.52 -31.63 37.42
CA PRO A 534 27.22 -31.60 38.09
C PRO A 534 26.18 -30.71 37.39
N VAL A 535 26.61 -29.58 36.82
CA VAL A 535 25.74 -28.68 36.05
C VAL A 535 25.28 -29.36 34.76
N TYR A 536 26.21 -30.01 34.03
CA TYR A 536 25.88 -30.73 32.80
C TYR A 536 24.88 -31.87 33.04
N LYS A 537 25.07 -32.62 34.14
CA LYS A 537 24.12 -33.66 34.55
C LYS A 537 22.74 -33.09 34.90
N LYS A 538 22.68 -31.94 35.58
CA LYS A 538 21.41 -31.25 35.86
C LYS A 538 20.70 -30.89 34.54
N LEU A 539 21.41 -30.32 33.57
CA LEU A 539 20.86 -29.94 32.28
C LEU A 539 20.33 -31.15 31.50
N ALA A 540 21.12 -32.23 31.43
CA ALA A 540 20.71 -33.46 30.76
C ALA A 540 19.47 -34.08 31.41
N LEU A 541 19.40 -34.12 32.75
CA LEU A 541 18.21 -34.61 33.48
C LEU A 541 16.97 -33.74 33.27
N ALA A 542 17.14 -32.43 33.03
CA ALA A 542 16.06 -31.52 32.67
C ALA A 542 15.60 -31.68 31.20
N GLY A 543 16.23 -32.57 30.43
CA GLY A 543 15.88 -32.86 29.05
C GLY A 543 16.51 -31.90 28.03
N HIS A 544 17.50 -31.10 28.45
CA HIS A 544 18.34 -30.36 27.50
C HIS A 544 19.28 -31.33 26.76
N GLU A 545 19.60 -31.01 25.51
CA GLU A 545 20.48 -31.85 24.68
C GLU A 545 21.94 -31.50 24.94
N ILE A 546 22.79 -32.52 25.07
CA ILE A 546 24.24 -32.35 25.23
C ILE A 546 24.93 -32.67 23.91
N GLY A 547 25.69 -31.70 23.43
CA GLY A 547 26.53 -31.81 22.23
C GLY A 547 28.02 -31.81 22.58
N SER A 548 28.85 -32.15 21.59
CA SER A 548 30.30 -32.01 21.69
C SER A 548 30.75 -30.65 21.15
N HIS A 549 31.75 -30.05 21.79
CA HIS A 549 32.52 -28.92 21.26
C HIS A 549 34.02 -29.24 21.18
N SER A 550 34.33 -30.47 20.73
CA SER A 550 35.68 -31.04 20.68
C SER A 550 36.26 -31.37 22.07
N HIS A 551 37.46 -31.94 22.10
CA HIS A 551 38.14 -32.24 23.35
C HIS A 551 38.92 -31.03 23.87
N SER A 552 39.78 -30.41 23.07
CA SER A 552 40.67 -29.32 23.49
C SER A 552 40.23 -27.93 23.07
N HIS A 553 39.01 -27.75 22.54
CA HIS A 553 38.54 -26.50 21.92
C HIS A 553 39.42 -26.12 20.71
N SER A 554 39.79 -27.13 19.93
CA SER A 554 40.56 -26.97 18.71
C SER A 554 40.18 -28.08 17.75
N VAL A 555 40.03 -27.75 16.48
CA VAL A 555 39.91 -28.74 15.42
C VAL A 555 40.71 -28.28 14.21
N ASP A 556 41.59 -29.16 13.74
CA ASP A 556 42.35 -28.99 12.51
C ASP A 556 42.39 -30.32 11.75
N ARG A 557 42.80 -30.30 10.49
CA ARG A 557 42.76 -31.48 9.63
C ARG A 557 43.54 -32.68 10.17
N GLN A 558 44.62 -32.48 10.91
CA GLN A 558 45.47 -33.55 11.44
C GLN A 558 44.91 -34.15 12.74
N SER A 559 44.28 -33.33 13.57
CA SER A 559 43.80 -33.71 14.90
C SER A 559 42.31 -34.02 14.98
N LEU A 560 41.52 -33.69 13.95
CA LEU A 560 40.05 -33.73 13.97
C LEU A 560 39.48 -35.03 14.55
N PHE A 561 39.83 -36.20 14.01
CA PHE A 561 39.24 -37.47 14.47
C PHE A 561 39.52 -37.76 15.95
N SER A 562 40.75 -37.52 16.42
CA SER A 562 41.09 -37.76 17.83
C SER A 562 40.38 -36.78 18.76
N GLU A 563 40.20 -35.53 18.34
CA GLU A 563 39.40 -34.52 19.06
C GLU A 563 37.92 -34.94 19.19
N LEU A 564 37.32 -35.37 18.08
CA LEU A 564 35.91 -35.74 18.01
C LEU A 564 35.60 -37.00 18.81
N ILE A 565 36.37 -38.07 18.62
CA ILE A 565 36.18 -39.37 19.29
C ILE A 565 36.37 -39.22 20.80
N LYS A 566 37.48 -38.60 21.22
CA LYS A 566 37.78 -38.44 22.65
C LYS A 566 36.72 -37.62 23.37
N SER A 567 36.19 -36.59 22.73
CA SER A 567 35.08 -35.80 23.28
C SER A 567 33.80 -36.64 23.41
N LYS A 568 33.42 -37.38 22.36
CA LYS A 568 32.24 -38.26 22.37
C LYS A 568 32.31 -39.32 23.47
N GLU A 569 33.46 -39.98 23.60
CA GLU A 569 33.70 -41.01 24.61
C GLU A 569 33.54 -40.49 26.03
N ILE A 570 34.13 -39.32 26.34
CA ILE A 570 34.06 -38.73 27.67
C ILE A 570 32.61 -38.39 28.03
N LEU A 571 31.88 -37.74 27.12
CA LEU A 571 30.50 -37.33 27.34
C LEU A 571 29.56 -38.54 27.52
N GLN A 572 29.72 -39.60 26.72
CA GLN A 572 28.96 -40.84 26.86
C GLN A 572 29.31 -41.58 28.15
N ARG A 573 30.60 -41.72 28.48
CA ARG A 573 31.08 -42.36 29.71
C ARG A 573 30.47 -41.70 30.95
N ASP A 574 30.36 -40.38 30.94
CA ASP A 574 29.87 -39.62 32.08
C ASP A 574 28.33 -39.58 32.18
N GLY A 575 27.63 -40.21 31.24
CA GLY A 575 26.18 -40.42 31.25
C GLY A 575 25.38 -39.18 30.86
N LEU A 576 25.87 -38.39 29.90
CA LEU A 576 25.25 -37.13 29.48
C LEU A 576 24.25 -37.27 28.31
N GLY A 577 23.86 -38.50 27.97
CA GLY A 577 22.88 -38.81 26.92
C GLY A 577 23.50 -39.23 25.59
N ASP A 578 22.67 -39.26 24.54
CA ASP A 578 23.06 -39.68 23.19
C ASP A 578 23.75 -38.51 22.47
N ILE A 579 25.07 -38.53 22.46
CA ILE A 579 25.91 -37.44 21.93
C ILE A 579 25.94 -37.49 20.39
N ARG A 580 24.85 -37.02 19.78
CA ARG A 580 24.60 -37.12 18.34
C ARG A 580 25.14 -35.94 17.53
N PHE A 581 25.37 -34.79 18.15
CA PHE A 581 25.74 -33.55 17.44
C PHE A 581 27.04 -32.95 17.95
N PHE A 582 27.72 -32.27 17.04
CA PHE A 582 28.98 -31.58 17.29
C PHE A 582 28.93 -30.14 16.79
N ALA A 583 29.45 -29.20 17.56
CA ALA A 583 29.64 -27.83 17.15
C ALA A 583 31.14 -27.54 16.96
N TYR A 584 31.53 -26.94 15.84
CA TYR A 584 32.93 -26.61 15.56
C TYR A 584 33.44 -25.45 16.45
N PRO A 585 34.56 -25.61 17.19
CA PRO A 585 35.21 -24.49 17.88
C PRO A 585 35.82 -23.48 16.90
N GLY A 586 35.40 -22.21 16.95
CA GLY A 586 35.98 -21.11 16.13
C GLY A 586 35.17 -20.66 14.89
N GLY A 587 35.70 -19.67 14.17
CA GLY A 587 35.04 -18.96 13.05
C GLY A 587 35.14 -19.64 11.67
N SER A 588 34.45 -19.09 10.67
CA SER A 588 34.19 -19.66 9.33
C SER A 588 35.40 -20.01 8.46
N SER A 589 36.62 -19.62 8.83
CA SER A 589 37.82 -19.71 7.99
C SER A 589 38.57 -21.04 8.05
N LEU A 590 38.10 -22.03 8.82
CA LEU A 590 38.87 -23.23 9.15
C LEU A 590 38.28 -24.56 8.63
N TRP A 591 37.04 -24.58 8.13
CA TRP A 591 36.29 -25.82 7.87
C TRP A 591 36.15 -26.12 6.38
N LEU A 592 37.09 -26.88 5.81
CA LEU A 592 36.98 -27.45 4.46
C LEU A 592 36.03 -28.65 4.51
N GLY A 593 35.25 -28.91 3.47
CA GLY A 593 34.18 -29.91 3.64
C GLY A 593 34.63 -31.38 3.69
N ASP A 594 35.91 -31.68 3.46
CA ASP A 594 36.48 -32.97 3.87
C ASP A 594 36.50 -33.14 5.40
N MET A 595 36.73 -32.06 6.16
CA MET A 595 36.56 -32.03 7.62
C MET A 595 35.10 -32.18 8.03
N VAL A 596 34.15 -31.69 7.22
CA VAL A 596 32.71 -31.90 7.46
C VAL A 596 32.33 -33.35 7.23
N ALA A 597 32.80 -33.96 6.15
CA ALA A 597 32.59 -35.38 5.88
C ALA A 597 33.15 -36.26 7.01
N ALA A 598 34.37 -35.97 7.47
CA ALA A 598 35.02 -36.66 8.59
C ALA A 598 34.26 -36.51 9.91
N ALA A 599 33.75 -35.32 10.23
CA ALA A 599 32.95 -35.13 11.45
C ALA A 599 31.65 -35.95 11.42
N HIS A 600 31.06 -36.12 10.24
CA HIS A 600 29.89 -36.96 10.04
C HIS A 600 30.18 -38.48 10.04
N GLU A 601 31.43 -38.90 10.18
CA GLU A 601 31.75 -40.29 10.55
C GLU A 601 31.59 -40.51 12.06
N VAL A 602 31.57 -39.44 12.86
CA VAL A 602 31.47 -39.49 14.33
C VAL A 602 30.10 -39.04 14.84
N TYR A 603 29.50 -38.03 14.20
CA TYR A 603 28.26 -37.38 14.63
C TYR A 603 27.18 -37.41 13.54
N SER A 604 25.91 -37.50 13.93
CA SER A 604 24.77 -37.40 13.02
C SER A 604 24.70 -36.02 12.35
N GLY A 605 25.00 -34.96 13.10
CA GLY A 605 24.90 -33.58 12.65
C GLY A 605 26.02 -32.70 13.17
N CYS A 606 26.34 -31.65 12.41
CA CYS A 606 27.33 -30.67 12.82
C CYS A 606 26.75 -29.24 12.75
N ARG A 607 27.18 -28.37 13.66
CA ARG A 607 26.87 -26.92 13.66
C ARG A 607 28.13 -26.12 13.36
N ALA A 608 28.06 -25.25 12.37
CA ALA A 608 29.15 -24.33 12.00
C ALA A 608 28.66 -22.88 12.00
N THR A 609 29.57 -21.93 12.25
CA THR A 609 29.26 -20.48 12.28
C THR A 609 29.18 -19.85 10.89
N ALA A 610 29.59 -20.56 9.84
CA ALA A 610 29.57 -20.11 8.45
C ALA A 610 28.32 -20.59 7.72
N LYS A 611 27.72 -19.72 6.89
CA LYS A 611 26.67 -20.13 5.94
C LYS A 611 27.28 -20.98 4.81
N ASN A 612 26.59 -22.04 4.40
CA ASN A 612 26.80 -22.76 3.14
C ASN A 612 28.14 -23.52 2.95
N ILE A 613 28.79 -24.02 4.00
CA ILE A 613 29.94 -24.93 3.81
C ILE A 613 29.43 -26.33 3.46
N THR A 614 29.19 -26.60 2.18
CA THR A 614 28.92 -27.96 1.67
C THR A 614 30.13 -28.47 0.89
N THR A 615 30.52 -29.74 1.06
CA THR A 615 31.30 -30.45 0.03
C THR A 615 30.66 -31.78 -0.35
N GLN A 616 31.15 -32.33 -1.46
CA GLN A 616 30.50 -33.34 -2.28
C GLN A 616 30.06 -34.58 -1.51
N GLY A 617 28.76 -34.92 -1.63
CA GLY A 617 28.27 -36.24 -1.32
C GLY A 617 26.78 -36.28 -0.98
N GLU A 618 26.40 -35.77 0.18
CA GLU A 618 25.04 -35.95 0.72
C GLU A 618 24.64 -34.79 1.64
N ILE A 619 23.35 -34.47 1.67
CA ILE A 619 22.73 -33.49 2.58
C ILE A 619 22.69 -34.09 3.99
N LYS A 620 23.81 -34.04 4.70
CA LYS A 620 23.86 -34.33 6.14
C LYS A 620 23.52 -33.05 6.94
N PRO A 621 22.94 -33.16 8.16
CA PRO A 621 22.52 -32.00 8.94
C PRO A 621 23.65 -31.01 9.21
N LEU A 622 23.58 -29.86 8.53
CA LEU A 622 24.40 -28.68 8.76
C LEU A 622 23.46 -27.48 8.77
N PHE A 623 23.40 -26.77 9.88
CA PHE A 623 22.47 -25.66 10.08
C PHE A 623 23.19 -24.37 10.45
N SER A 624 22.63 -23.27 9.97
CA SER A 624 23.16 -21.91 10.15
C SER A 624 22.94 -21.41 11.58
N THR A 625 23.81 -20.51 12.02
CA THR A 625 23.74 -19.94 13.37
C THR A 625 23.38 -18.46 13.36
N VAL A 626 22.67 -18.02 14.38
CA VAL A 626 22.41 -16.61 14.71
C VAL A 626 22.99 -16.33 16.10
N ALA A 627 23.93 -15.40 16.19
CA ALA A 627 24.54 -15.01 17.45
C ALA A 627 23.56 -14.17 18.27
N ILE A 628 23.29 -14.55 19.53
CA ILE A 628 22.44 -13.78 20.46
C ILE A 628 23.24 -12.86 21.39
N THR A 629 24.41 -12.45 20.90
CA THR A 629 25.45 -11.76 21.65
C THR A 629 25.19 -10.26 21.83
N LEU A 630 25.93 -9.61 22.72
CA LEU A 630 25.73 -8.19 23.07
C LEU A 630 26.09 -7.20 21.95
N ASP A 631 26.99 -7.60 21.05
CA ASP A 631 27.41 -6.86 19.85
C ASP A 631 26.35 -6.85 18.73
N ASN A 632 25.34 -7.73 18.81
CA ASN A 632 24.19 -7.72 17.92
C ASN A 632 23.01 -7.01 18.58
N SER A 633 22.33 -6.14 17.83
CA SER A 633 21.08 -5.53 18.33
C SER A 633 19.98 -6.60 18.39
N MET A 634 19.03 -6.42 19.31
CA MET A 634 17.90 -7.34 19.45
C MET A 634 17.03 -7.38 18.19
N GLU A 635 16.95 -6.28 17.46
CA GLU A 635 16.26 -6.18 16.17
C GLU A 635 16.95 -7.08 15.13
N LYS A 636 18.29 -7.06 15.07
CA LYS A 636 19.05 -7.91 14.17
C LYS A 636 18.87 -9.39 14.51
N ILE A 637 18.87 -9.75 15.79
CA ILE A 637 18.64 -11.11 16.26
C ILE A 637 17.24 -11.59 15.87
N LYS A 638 16.20 -10.83 16.21
CA LYS A 638 14.79 -11.14 15.90
C LYS A 638 14.56 -11.25 14.39
N ALA A 639 15.18 -10.38 13.59
CA ALA A 639 15.12 -10.40 12.12
C ALA A 639 15.68 -11.70 11.53
N GLN A 640 16.85 -12.14 12.01
CA GLN A 640 17.50 -13.33 11.49
C GLN A 640 16.74 -14.62 11.86
N ILE A 641 16.19 -14.68 13.08
CA ILE A 641 15.30 -15.78 13.51
C ILE A 641 14.10 -15.87 12.58
N ALA A 642 13.38 -14.76 12.43
CA ALA A 642 12.14 -14.74 11.68
C ALA A 642 12.38 -14.98 10.17
N TRP A 643 13.52 -14.53 9.62
CA TRP A 643 13.93 -14.89 8.27
C TRP A 643 14.13 -16.40 8.11
N ALA A 644 14.84 -17.07 9.01
CA ALA A 644 15.13 -18.49 8.92
C ALA A 644 13.83 -19.32 8.99
N VAL A 645 13.00 -19.05 9.99
CA VAL A 645 11.69 -19.72 10.19
C VAL A 645 10.81 -19.54 8.94
N ASN A 646 10.65 -18.32 8.44
CA ASN A 646 9.82 -18.06 7.25
C ASN A 646 10.36 -18.68 5.94
N ASN A 647 11.62 -19.09 5.88
CA ASN A 647 12.21 -19.80 4.73
C ASN A 647 12.30 -21.32 4.93
N HIS A 648 11.62 -21.86 5.95
CA HIS A 648 11.73 -23.26 6.35
C HIS A 648 13.17 -23.68 6.71
N GLU A 649 14.03 -22.73 7.07
CA GLU A 649 15.39 -23.01 7.49
C GLU A 649 15.44 -23.31 8.98
N ASN A 650 16.22 -24.34 9.32
CA ASN A 650 16.57 -24.64 10.70
C ASN A 650 17.67 -23.69 11.17
N VAL A 651 17.51 -23.09 12.35
CA VAL A 651 18.47 -22.12 12.91
C VAL A 651 18.85 -22.45 14.35
N ALA A 652 20.14 -22.28 14.64
CA ALA A 652 20.66 -22.33 16.00
C ALA A 652 21.00 -20.93 16.53
N LEU A 653 20.34 -20.55 17.61
CA LEU A 653 20.62 -19.33 18.35
C LEU A 653 21.75 -19.60 19.32
N TYR A 654 22.91 -19.00 19.06
CA TYR A 654 24.11 -19.32 19.84
C TYR A 654 24.65 -18.19 20.71
N ALA A 655 25.10 -18.60 21.89
CA ALA A 655 25.84 -17.83 22.87
C ALA A 655 26.75 -18.78 23.67
N HIS A 656 27.58 -18.25 24.54
CA HIS A 656 28.51 -18.98 25.39
C HIS A 656 28.08 -18.87 26.87
N THR A 657 27.75 -17.66 27.36
CA THR A 657 27.54 -17.42 28.80
C THR A 657 26.64 -16.21 29.12
N LEU A 658 26.09 -16.17 30.34
CA LEU A 658 25.37 -15.03 30.91
C LEU A 658 26.28 -14.18 31.81
N ASP A 659 27.33 -13.57 31.25
CA ASP A 659 28.28 -12.73 32.01
C ASP A 659 28.23 -11.24 31.63
N GLY A 660 27.37 -10.85 30.69
CA GLY A 660 27.25 -9.47 30.24
C GLY A 660 28.37 -9.02 29.30
N VAL A 661 29.26 -9.92 28.87
CA VAL A 661 30.20 -9.70 27.76
C VAL A 661 29.68 -10.39 26.50
N ASP A 662 29.18 -11.61 26.65
CA ASP A 662 28.66 -12.43 25.56
C ASP A 662 27.14 -12.30 25.44
N CYS A 663 26.36 -12.78 26.41
CA CYS A 663 24.91 -12.58 26.50
C CYS A 663 24.52 -12.11 27.92
N SER A 664 23.39 -11.44 28.08
CA SER A 664 22.84 -11.07 29.40
C SER A 664 21.56 -11.85 29.67
N GLU A 665 21.19 -12.02 30.95
CA GLU A 665 19.91 -12.65 31.30
C GLU A 665 18.73 -11.90 30.66
N VAL A 666 18.78 -10.57 30.67
CA VAL A 666 17.77 -9.71 30.04
C VAL A 666 17.66 -10.04 28.56
N ARG A 667 18.79 -10.13 27.85
CA ARG A 667 18.83 -10.46 26.43
C ARG A 667 18.27 -11.86 26.14
N LEU A 668 18.65 -12.87 26.93
CA LEU A 668 18.14 -14.23 26.77
C LEU A 668 16.62 -14.27 26.97
N ARG A 669 16.11 -13.60 27.99
CA ARG A 669 14.67 -13.51 28.27
C ARG A 669 13.92 -12.78 27.15
N GLU A 670 14.46 -11.67 26.64
CA GLU A 670 13.86 -10.97 25.50
C GLU A 670 13.79 -11.81 24.21
N VAL A 671 14.76 -12.71 23.99
CA VAL A 671 14.69 -13.68 22.88
C VAL A 671 13.63 -14.74 23.17
N CYS A 672 13.54 -15.25 24.41
CA CYS A 672 12.53 -16.24 24.80
C CYS A 672 11.11 -15.68 24.69
N ASP A 673 10.88 -14.45 25.17
CA ASP A 673 9.62 -13.71 25.05
C ASP A 673 9.23 -13.60 23.58
N PHE A 674 10.17 -13.17 22.72
CA PHE A 674 9.91 -13.08 21.28
C PHE A 674 9.50 -14.42 20.66
N LEU A 675 10.21 -15.51 20.96
CA LEU A 675 9.87 -16.84 20.45
C LEU A 675 8.49 -17.30 20.96
N HIS A 676 8.17 -16.99 22.23
CA HIS A 676 6.91 -17.36 22.87
C HIS A 676 5.73 -16.60 22.27
N ASP A 677 5.84 -15.27 22.19
CA ASP A 677 4.82 -14.38 21.64
C ASP A 677 4.51 -14.71 20.18
N MET A 678 5.53 -15.14 19.43
CA MET A 678 5.39 -15.51 18.02
C MET A 678 4.98 -16.97 17.81
N GLY A 679 4.87 -17.77 18.88
CA GLY A 679 4.52 -19.20 18.79
C GLY A 679 5.56 -20.04 18.02
N ILE A 680 6.82 -19.60 17.98
CA ILE A 680 7.88 -20.31 17.26
C ILE A 680 8.30 -21.54 18.07
N PRO A 681 8.25 -22.76 17.50
CA PRO A 681 8.66 -23.95 18.22
C PRO A 681 10.17 -23.94 18.46
N VAL A 682 10.53 -23.98 19.75
CA VAL A 682 11.92 -24.18 20.19
C VAL A 682 12.14 -25.65 20.46
N VAL A 683 13.11 -26.23 19.76
CA VAL A 683 13.41 -27.67 19.78
C VAL A 683 14.90 -27.90 20.04
N THR A 684 15.27 -29.13 20.36
CA THR A 684 16.68 -29.54 20.40
C THR A 684 17.20 -29.98 19.02
N TYR A 685 18.50 -30.25 18.86
CA TYR A 685 19.06 -30.74 17.60
C TYR A 685 18.46 -32.07 17.15
N SER A 686 18.24 -33.00 18.08
CA SER A 686 17.64 -34.30 17.79
C SER A 686 16.17 -34.19 17.41
N GLU A 687 15.43 -33.25 18.00
CA GLU A 687 14.05 -32.93 17.59
C GLU A 687 14.04 -32.21 16.22
N MET A 688 15.08 -31.44 15.92
CA MET A 688 15.30 -30.77 14.64
C MET A 688 15.61 -31.77 13.52
N PHE A 689 16.50 -32.73 13.79
CA PHE A 689 16.99 -33.77 12.88
C PHE A 689 16.82 -35.16 13.53
N PRO A 690 15.63 -35.75 13.41
CA PRO A 690 15.29 -37.00 14.09
C PRO A 690 16.08 -38.18 13.53
N GLU A 691 16.36 -39.15 14.40
CA GLU A 691 17.24 -40.30 14.13
C GLU A 691 16.77 -41.17 12.96
N ASN A 692 15.46 -41.30 12.76
CA ASN A 692 14.91 -42.06 11.63
C ASN A 692 15.26 -41.46 10.25
N MET A 693 15.53 -40.15 10.17
CA MET A 693 15.97 -39.48 8.96
C MET A 693 17.50 -39.30 8.93
N TYR A 694 18.11 -39.16 10.10
CA TYR A 694 19.55 -38.90 10.26
C TYR A 694 20.14 -39.84 11.32
N PRO A 695 20.37 -41.12 10.97
CA PRO A 695 20.82 -42.12 11.93
C PRO A 695 22.20 -41.78 12.50
N GLU A 696 22.49 -42.31 13.68
CA GLU A 696 23.83 -42.20 14.26
C GLU A 696 24.83 -43.01 13.42
N PRO A 697 25.98 -42.41 13.04
CA PRO A 697 27.01 -43.16 12.34
C PRO A 697 27.67 -44.20 13.28
N ASP A 698 28.16 -45.29 12.69
CA ASP A 698 29.02 -46.25 13.40
C ASP A 698 30.42 -45.64 13.62
N TRP A 699 30.48 -44.73 14.59
CA TRP A 699 31.69 -43.99 14.91
C TRP A 699 32.78 -44.88 15.51
N ARG A 700 32.44 -46.08 16.02
CA ARG A 700 33.43 -47.09 16.46
C ARG A 700 34.16 -47.71 15.28
N ALA A 701 33.49 -47.89 14.15
CA ALA A 701 34.16 -48.26 12.91
C ALA A 701 35.10 -47.15 12.40
N ALA A 702 34.67 -45.88 12.50
CA ALA A 702 35.50 -44.72 12.16
C ALA A 702 36.75 -44.62 13.05
N GLU A 703 36.59 -44.80 14.36
CA GLU A 703 37.69 -44.87 15.32
C GLU A 703 38.71 -45.96 14.96
N LYS A 704 38.24 -47.15 14.59
CA LYS A 704 39.12 -48.25 14.18
C LYS A 704 39.92 -47.90 12.93
N LYS A 705 39.30 -47.31 11.91
CA LYS A 705 40.00 -46.85 10.69
C LYS A 705 41.07 -45.82 11.00
N TYR A 706 40.74 -44.83 11.83
CA TYR A 706 41.67 -43.81 12.26
C TYR A 706 42.89 -44.40 12.99
N LEU A 707 42.68 -45.33 13.92
CA LEU A 707 43.77 -46.04 14.61
C LEU A 707 44.63 -46.90 13.68
N GLN A 708 44.11 -47.26 12.50
CA GLN A 708 44.82 -48.03 11.46
C GLN A 708 45.53 -47.13 10.43
N GLY A 709 45.31 -45.81 10.47
CA GLY A 709 45.92 -44.84 9.56
C GLY A 709 45.32 -44.82 8.15
N GLU A 710 44.08 -45.30 8.02
CA GLU A 710 43.33 -45.38 6.74
C GLU A 710 42.64 -44.08 6.34
#